data_AF-A0A254RQ81-F1
#
_entry.id   AF-A0A254RQ81-F1
#
_cell.length_a   1.000
_cell.length_b   1.000
_cell.length_c   1.000
_cell.angle_alpha   90.00
_cell.angle_beta   90.00
_cell.angle_gamma   90.00
#
_symmetry.space_group_name_H-M   'P 1'
#
loop_
_entity.id
_entity.type
_entity.pdbx_description
1 polymer ?
#
loop_
_entity_poly.entity_id
_entity_poly.type
_entity_poly.pdbx_seq_one_letter_code
_entity_poly.pdbx_strand_id
1 'polypeptide(L)'
;MLNNWTYKFLLATLALAASASAVDKKKIDFVLGVDGDFKAAISKAGSSGASASNRFVIFVPDGEYDITKLTGDSHGKSTVSASYLSIIGQSLEKSIIANTTDTEGIGLTATIYFPKNNEMYMQDITLKNKSTYSTSNAARQVALQQNEGDKYIYKNVRLLSGQDTYYTKKGRTYWEGGEINGTVDFICGGGDVFFEGTKLVMTRNGGYITASQNPGDWGYVFNNATITVSNSSFNGTFYLGRSWGHAKTVFLNTKMVAQPKGEGWGPDMNSAPVVFGEYNSKDGNGNAVNTSQRKTYFDGGKDGSTATTLKTVWNASDAAKYTLQNVLKGSDNWDPTKLTAQVNAPKIAQEGAEITWADDNNARCWVIFVNGKYKANVITPSFSLEGVATGSKITVRAANSMGGLGSSSNEVTTLDATATYYKVTLNTPIGGTIETSFSGNKVMEGKDAVFTAKPLSGWKFAGWSGASAAGINADKSPATIKATGDIELAASFVGDGSNKFQAEEGVIENAISESTNAGFAGAGYVNFGTGTSSVKVPVYADAAGEYKLTLTYANGSNAARSLSIKGEAGAAQEVEFATTANWTTYVTKDVSITLPLGASTITFATVGGNDGPNLDQLELTAVNVTKPDTSDTTTAIGQLAEPRLDYTGSTHVRLFSTTGKLLRESTGEAISTAGLPRGIYIMQVRDGSRNMQKTIRVK
;
A
#
# COMPACT_ATOMS: atom_id res chain seq x y z
N MET A 1 36.72 -10.59 -54.85
CA MET A 1 35.98 -9.40 -54.38
C MET A 1 34.50 -9.70 -54.55
N LEU A 2 33.82 -10.14 -53.49
CA LEU A 2 32.40 -10.49 -53.52
C LEU A 2 31.73 -10.00 -52.23
N ASN A 3 30.51 -9.51 -52.42
CA ASN A 3 29.80 -8.53 -51.59
C ASN A 3 29.24 -9.11 -50.29
N ASN A 4 29.33 -8.30 -49.22
CA ASN A 4 28.63 -8.50 -47.95
C ASN A 4 27.17 -8.02 -48.07
N TRP A 5 26.22 -8.94 -47.94
CA TRP A 5 24.81 -8.64 -47.66
C TRP A 5 24.50 -9.03 -46.21
N THR A 6 24.32 -8.02 -45.36
CA THR A 6 23.80 -8.17 -43.99
C THR A 6 22.29 -8.33 -44.02
N TYR A 7 21.79 -9.52 -43.67
CA TYR A 7 20.37 -9.77 -43.40
C TYR A 7 20.00 -9.21 -42.02
N LYS A 8 19.10 -8.21 -42.00
CA LYS A 8 18.38 -7.79 -40.79
C LYS A 8 17.25 -8.79 -40.53
N PHE A 9 17.38 -9.61 -39.49
CA PHE A 9 16.25 -10.35 -38.94
C PHE A 9 15.43 -9.39 -38.04
N LEU A 10 14.29 -8.93 -38.55
CA LEU A 10 13.24 -8.33 -37.74
C LEU A 10 12.46 -9.50 -37.10
N LEU A 11 12.77 -9.86 -35.85
CA LEU A 11 11.88 -10.70 -35.06
C LEU A 11 10.65 -9.86 -34.70
N ALA A 12 9.57 -10.01 -35.47
CA ALA A 12 8.25 -9.60 -35.03
C ALA A 12 7.77 -10.61 -33.98
N THR A 13 8.01 -10.34 -32.70
CA THR A 13 7.33 -11.01 -31.61
C THR A 13 5.86 -10.62 -31.64
N LEU A 14 5.04 -11.45 -32.29
CA LEU A 14 3.59 -11.42 -32.13
C LEU A 14 3.30 -11.90 -30.70
N ALA A 15 3.24 -10.97 -29.75
CA ALA A 15 2.68 -11.22 -28.44
C ALA A 15 1.17 -11.43 -28.62
N LEU A 16 0.76 -12.68 -28.85
CA LEU A 16 -0.59 -13.11 -28.53
C LEU A 16 -0.73 -12.94 -27.02
N ALA A 17 -1.29 -11.80 -26.61
CA ALA A 17 -1.87 -11.67 -25.28
C ALA A 17 -2.98 -12.71 -25.21
N ALA A 18 -2.65 -13.91 -24.72
CA ALA A 18 -3.65 -14.84 -24.25
C ALA A 18 -4.41 -14.11 -23.15
N SER A 19 -5.62 -13.65 -23.46
CA SER A 19 -6.55 -13.15 -22.46
C SER A 19 -6.67 -14.25 -21.43
N ALA A 20 -6.14 -14.04 -20.22
CA ALA A 20 -6.38 -14.96 -19.12
C ALA A 20 -7.90 -15.12 -19.01
N SER A 21 -8.38 -16.37 -18.95
CA SER A 21 -9.79 -16.63 -18.74
C SER A 21 -10.25 -15.90 -17.48
N ALA A 22 -11.45 -15.32 -17.51
CA ALA A 22 -12.05 -14.73 -16.33
C ALA A 22 -12.07 -15.76 -15.19
N VAL A 23 -11.86 -15.28 -13.96
CA VAL A 23 -11.99 -16.09 -12.75
C VAL A 23 -13.45 -16.46 -12.58
N ASP A 24 -13.72 -17.75 -12.36
CA ASP A 24 -15.08 -18.23 -12.11
C ASP A 24 -15.69 -17.54 -10.89
N LYS A 25 -16.85 -16.91 -11.10
CA LYS A 25 -17.58 -16.22 -10.03
C LYS A 25 -18.13 -17.25 -9.04
N LYS A 26 -17.67 -17.21 -7.80
CA LYS A 26 -18.12 -18.13 -6.75
C LYS A 26 -18.06 -17.48 -5.37
N LYS A 27 -19.14 -17.67 -4.60
CA LYS A 27 -19.23 -17.23 -3.20
C LYS A 27 -18.19 -17.92 -2.31
N ILE A 28 -17.95 -17.33 -1.15
CA ILE A 28 -17.21 -17.99 -0.06
C ILE A 28 -18.03 -19.19 0.42
N ASP A 29 -17.37 -20.33 0.61
CA ASP A 29 -18.05 -21.59 0.93
C ASP A 29 -18.42 -21.72 2.42
N PHE A 30 -17.66 -21.07 3.32
CA PHE A 30 -17.91 -21.08 4.76
C PHE A 30 -17.41 -19.81 5.45
N VAL A 31 -18.23 -19.19 6.29
CA VAL A 31 -17.88 -18.03 7.11
C VAL A 31 -17.94 -18.39 8.60
N LEU A 32 -16.82 -18.30 9.30
CA LEU A 32 -16.76 -18.61 10.73
C LEU A 32 -17.66 -17.70 11.56
N GLY A 33 -18.41 -18.31 12.48
CA GLY A 33 -19.37 -17.61 13.34
C GLY A 33 -20.72 -17.31 12.68
N VAL A 34 -20.83 -17.46 11.34
CA VAL A 34 -22.09 -17.35 10.60
C VAL A 34 -22.60 -18.73 10.22
N ASP A 35 -21.77 -19.53 9.55
CA ASP A 35 -22.13 -20.88 9.09
C ASP A 35 -21.79 -21.97 10.13
N GLY A 36 -20.99 -21.62 11.14
CA GLY A 36 -20.60 -22.49 12.24
C GLY A 36 -19.20 -22.21 12.76
N ASP A 37 -18.69 -23.11 13.59
CA ASP A 37 -17.35 -23.02 14.19
C ASP A 37 -16.25 -23.59 13.26
N PHE A 38 -15.00 -23.53 13.72
CA PHE A 38 -13.86 -24.02 12.94
C PHE A 38 -13.90 -25.53 12.68
N LYS A 39 -14.46 -26.34 13.60
CA LYS A 39 -14.60 -27.80 13.43
C LYS A 39 -15.59 -28.10 12.29
N ALA A 40 -16.72 -27.38 12.26
CA ALA A 40 -17.69 -27.48 11.18
C ALA A 40 -17.05 -27.07 9.84
N ALA A 41 -16.28 -25.99 9.82
CA ALA A 41 -15.60 -25.50 8.61
C ALA A 41 -14.66 -26.56 7.99
N ILE A 42 -13.77 -27.15 8.80
CA ILE A 42 -12.80 -28.15 8.31
C ILE A 42 -13.48 -29.47 7.94
N SER A 43 -14.55 -29.87 8.64
CA SER A 43 -15.35 -31.03 8.29
C SER A 43 -16.07 -30.85 6.94
N LYS A 44 -16.60 -29.64 6.69
CA LYS A 44 -17.26 -29.31 5.43
C LYS A 44 -16.26 -29.28 4.28
N ALA A 45 -15.09 -28.68 4.47
CA ALA A 45 -14.00 -28.71 3.50
C ALA A 45 -13.56 -30.14 3.16
N GLY A 46 -13.45 -31.02 4.17
CA GLY A 46 -13.08 -32.43 3.97
C GLY A 46 -14.07 -33.26 3.13
N SER A 47 -15.32 -32.82 3.04
CA SER A 47 -16.41 -33.50 2.32
C SER A 47 -16.87 -32.77 1.06
N SER A 48 -16.25 -31.64 0.71
CA SER A 48 -16.72 -30.78 -0.39
C SER A 48 -16.28 -31.23 -1.78
N GLY A 49 -15.33 -32.18 -1.88
CA GLY A 49 -14.67 -32.52 -3.14
C GLY A 49 -13.79 -31.38 -3.67
N ALA A 50 -13.11 -30.65 -2.77
CA ALA A 50 -12.25 -29.52 -3.14
C ALA A 50 -11.16 -29.93 -4.14
N SER A 51 -10.97 -29.12 -5.17
CA SER A 51 -10.05 -29.39 -6.29
C SER A 51 -9.48 -28.09 -6.87
N ALA A 52 -8.60 -28.21 -7.87
CA ALA A 52 -8.02 -27.05 -8.56
C ALA A 52 -9.08 -26.13 -9.19
N SER A 53 -10.13 -26.71 -9.78
CA SER A 53 -11.27 -25.97 -10.36
C SER A 53 -12.36 -25.64 -9.35
N ASN A 54 -12.35 -26.28 -8.17
CA ASN A 54 -13.36 -26.10 -7.14
C ASN A 54 -12.72 -25.95 -5.75
N ARG A 55 -11.90 -24.91 -5.58
CA ARG A 55 -11.31 -24.54 -4.30
C ARG A 55 -12.39 -24.23 -3.25
N PHE A 56 -12.18 -24.72 -2.03
CA PHE A 56 -13.03 -24.40 -0.88
C PHE A 56 -12.44 -23.22 -0.10
N VAL A 57 -13.25 -22.21 0.21
CA VAL A 57 -12.82 -20.99 0.89
C VAL A 57 -13.51 -20.88 2.24
N ILE A 58 -12.70 -20.86 3.30
CA ILE A 58 -13.11 -20.49 4.65
C ILE A 58 -12.74 -19.02 4.88
N PHE A 59 -13.72 -18.19 5.20
CA PHE A 59 -13.51 -16.82 5.63
C PHE A 59 -13.63 -16.68 7.14
N VAL A 60 -12.70 -15.93 7.73
CA VAL A 60 -12.57 -15.70 9.17
C VAL A 60 -12.79 -14.21 9.42
N PRO A 61 -13.99 -13.77 9.81
CA PRO A 61 -14.23 -12.39 10.22
C PRO A 61 -13.28 -11.92 11.34
N ASP A 62 -13.23 -10.61 11.58
CA ASP A 62 -12.48 -10.07 12.72
C ASP A 62 -13.04 -10.64 14.04
N GLY A 63 -12.17 -11.26 14.84
CA GLY A 63 -12.52 -11.94 16.07
C GLY A 63 -11.41 -12.92 16.49
N GLU A 64 -11.36 -13.23 17.78
CA GLU A 64 -10.49 -14.28 18.30
C GLU A 64 -11.28 -15.58 18.51
N TYR A 65 -10.89 -16.62 17.78
CA TYR A 65 -11.55 -17.92 17.75
C TYR A 65 -10.68 -18.95 18.49
N ASP A 66 -11.05 -19.27 19.73
CA ASP A 66 -10.41 -20.33 20.50
C ASP A 66 -10.93 -21.71 20.05
N ILE A 67 -10.05 -22.49 19.42
CA ILE A 67 -10.38 -23.80 18.86
C ILE A 67 -9.95 -24.96 19.75
N THR A 68 -9.40 -24.70 20.93
CA THR A 68 -8.82 -25.72 21.84
C THR A 68 -9.74 -26.91 22.08
N LYS A 69 -11.03 -26.64 22.36
CA LYS A 69 -12.03 -27.68 22.65
C LYS A 69 -12.74 -28.23 21.42
N LEU A 70 -12.44 -27.69 20.24
CA LEU A 70 -13.10 -28.05 18.97
C LEU A 70 -12.34 -29.13 18.20
N THR A 71 -11.11 -29.45 18.60
CA THR A 71 -10.20 -30.29 17.81
C THR A 71 -10.59 -31.78 17.80
N GLY A 72 -11.24 -32.26 18.87
CA GLY A 72 -11.42 -33.69 19.11
C GLY A 72 -10.13 -34.46 19.45
N ASP A 73 -9.01 -33.74 19.59
CA ASP A 73 -7.70 -34.25 19.98
C ASP A 73 -7.46 -33.98 21.47
N SER A 74 -6.85 -34.93 22.18
CA SER A 74 -6.65 -34.84 23.63
C SER A 74 -5.71 -33.72 24.08
N HIS A 75 -4.92 -33.16 23.17
CA HIS A 75 -3.96 -32.09 23.44
C HIS A 75 -4.35 -30.75 22.79
N GLY A 76 -5.52 -30.67 22.14
CA GLY A 76 -5.96 -29.43 21.48
C GLY A 76 -5.27 -29.16 20.13
N LYS A 77 -4.79 -30.20 19.44
CA LYS A 77 -4.22 -30.11 18.08
C LYS A 77 -5.29 -30.15 16.99
N SER A 78 -5.36 -29.13 16.14
CA SER A 78 -6.40 -29.07 15.08
C SER A 78 -5.90 -29.63 13.76
N THR A 79 -6.35 -30.83 13.41
CA THR A 79 -5.96 -31.50 12.16
C THR A 79 -6.85 -31.08 10.99
N VAL A 80 -6.26 -30.56 9.91
CA VAL A 80 -6.96 -30.17 8.68
C VAL A 80 -6.54 -31.10 7.55
N SER A 81 -7.43 -32.00 7.10
CA SER A 81 -7.08 -33.03 6.11
C SER A 81 -7.40 -32.66 4.65
N ALA A 82 -8.15 -31.58 4.40
CA ALA A 82 -8.57 -31.17 3.06
C ALA A 82 -7.44 -30.46 2.29
N SER A 83 -7.23 -30.83 1.02
CA SER A 83 -6.40 -30.08 0.06
C SER A 83 -7.24 -29.06 -0.71
N TYR A 84 -6.61 -28.17 -1.49
CA TYR A 84 -7.31 -27.10 -2.23
C TYR A 84 -8.20 -26.23 -1.33
N LEU A 85 -7.68 -25.91 -0.15
CA LEU A 85 -8.37 -25.13 0.86
C LEU A 85 -7.71 -23.76 1.02
N SER A 86 -8.55 -22.73 1.12
CA SER A 86 -8.15 -21.38 1.53
C SER A 86 -8.71 -21.02 2.90
N ILE A 87 -7.88 -20.42 3.75
CA ILE A 87 -8.29 -19.82 5.03
C ILE A 87 -7.95 -18.34 4.98
N ILE A 88 -8.98 -17.49 4.88
CA ILE A 88 -8.83 -16.07 4.60
C ILE A 88 -9.35 -15.27 5.80
N GLY A 89 -8.48 -14.53 6.46
CA GLY A 89 -8.91 -13.58 7.49
C GLY A 89 -9.47 -12.30 6.90
N GLN A 90 -10.31 -11.63 7.67
CA GLN A 90 -10.73 -10.26 7.41
C GLN A 90 -9.54 -9.30 7.61
N SER A 91 -8.75 -9.49 8.66
CA SER A 91 -7.55 -8.70 8.90
C SER A 91 -6.49 -9.48 9.67
N LEU A 92 -5.22 -9.20 9.38
CA LEU A 92 -4.10 -9.83 10.05
C LEU A 92 -4.17 -9.66 11.57
N GLU A 93 -4.49 -8.45 12.04
CA GLU A 93 -4.44 -8.08 13.45
C GLU A 93 -5.58 -8.65 14.28
N LYS A 94 -6.75 -8.88 13.66
CA LYS A 94 -7.98 -9.17 14.41
C LYS A 94 -8.63 -10.49 14.05
N SER A 95 -8.36 -11.09 12.89
CA SER A 95 -8.77 -12.46 12.58
C SER A 95 -7.76 -13.42 13.19
N ILE A 96 -8.05 -13.91 14.40
CA ILE A 96 -7.11 -14.71 15.19
C ILE A 96 -7.71 -16.10 15.41
N ILE A 97 -7.02 -17.14 14.96
CA ILE A 97 -7.30 -18.52 15.37
C ILE A 97 -6.31 -18.88 16.48
N ALA A 98 -6.82 -19.29 17.63
CA ALA A 98 -5.99 -19.59 18.80
C ALA A 98 -6.26 -20.96 19.39
N ASN A 99 -5.21 -21.57 19.95
CA ASN A 99 -5.33 -22.73 20.82
C ASN A 99 -4.48 -22.56 22.09
N THR A 100 -4.80 -23.33 23.13
CA THR A 100 -4.01 -23.48 24.35
C THR A 100 -3.91 -24.96 24.68
N THR A 101 -2.69 -25.47 24.79
CA THR A 101 -2.40 -26.90 24.98
C THR A 101 -1.77 -27.11 26.36
N ASP A 102 -2.04 -28.23 27.01
CA ASP A 102 -1.58 -28.53 28.38
C ASP A 102 -0.22 -29.24 28.43
N THR A 103 0.16 -29.88 27.32
CA THR A 103 1.35 -30.72 27.20
C THR A 103 2.25 -30.24 26.07
N GLU A 104 3.51 -29.97 26.37
CA GLU A 104 4.49 -29.53 25.37
C GLU A 104 4.80 -30.66 24.38
N GLY A 105 4.99 -30.32 23.10
CA GLY A 105 5.39 -31.30 22.11
C GLY A 105 5.15 -30.87 20.67
N ILE A 106 6.15 -31.08 19.83
CA ILE A 106 6.09 -30.73 18.40
C ILE A 106 4.99 -31.49 17.63
N GLY A 107 4.64 -32.69 18.08
CA GLY A 107 3.56 -33.49 17.49
C GLY A 107 2.19 -33.30 18.15
N LEU A 108 2.10 -32.47 19.20
CA LEU A 108 0.94 -32.35 20.08
C LEU A 108 0.31 -30.96 20.09
N THR A 109 1.10 -29.91 19.85
CA THR A 109 0.69 -28.54 20.22
C THR A 109 0.16 -27.68 19.08
N ALA A 110 0.27 -28.14 17.84
CA ALA A 110 -0.04 -27.33 16.65
C ALA A 110 -1.45 -26.72 16.69
N THR A 111 -1.55 -25.38 16.63
CA THR A 111 -2.84 -24.68 16.44
C THR A 111 -3.52 -25.18 15.17
N ILE A 112 -2.77 -25.24 14.07
CA ILE A 112 -3.19 -25.88 12.83
C ILE A 112 -2.14 -26.90 12.38
N TYR A 113 -2.59 -28.13 12.13
CA TYR A 113 -1.78 -29.25 11.65
C TYR A 113 -2.26 -29.74 10.27
N PHE A 114 -1.36 -29.70 9.30
CA PHE A 114 -1.53 -30.24 7.94
C PHE A 114 -0.77 -31.57 7.80
N PRO A 115 -1.46 -32.72 7.84
CA PRO A 115 -0.80 -34.02 7.76
C PRO A 115 -0.20 -34.31 6.37
N LYS A 116 -0.92 -33.99 5.29
CA LYS A 116 -0.54 -34.30 3.91
C LYS A 116 -1.39 -33.54 2.89
N ASN A 117 -1.32 -32.22 2.92
CA ASN A 117 -2.20 -31.36 2.13
C ASN A 117 -1.48 -30.80 0.91
N ASN A 118 -2.21 -30.54 -0.16
CA ASN A 118 -1.66 -29.87 -1.34
C ASN A 118 -2.46 -28.62 -1.66
N GLU A 119 -1.80 -27.64 -2.27
CA GLU A 119 -2.45 -26.46 -2.84
C GLU A 119 -3.21 -25.65 -1.77
N MET A 120 -2.54 -25.40 -0.65
CA MET A 120 -3.10 -24.70 0.50
C MET A 120 -2.81 -23.20 0.40
N TYR A 121 -3.77 -22.38 0.81
CA TYR A 121 -3.62 -20.93 0.81
C TYR A 121 -4.13 -20.31 2.12
N MET A 122 -3.40 -19.36 2.66
CA MET A 122 -3.82 -18.61 3.83
C MET A 122 -3.43 -17.15 3.68
N GLN A 123 -4.35 -16.24 4.03
CA GLN A 123 -4.10 -14.81 3.92
C GLN A 123 -4.72 -14.01 5.06
N ASP A 124 -4.03 -12.93 5.47
CA ASP A 124 -4.52 -11.89 6.40
C ASP A 124 -5.07 -12.46 7.71
N ILE A 125 -4.37 -13.40 8.32
CA ILE A 125 -4.82 -14.10 9.53
C ILE A 125 -3.67 -14.33 10.51
N THR A 126 -3.99 -14.30 11.80
CA THR A 126 -3.06 -14.68 12.88
C THR A 126 -3.38 -16.08 13.39
N LEU A 127 -2.35 -16.93 13.50
CA LEU A 127 -2.40 -18.18 14.26
C LEU A 127 -1.62 -18.00 15.57
N LYS A 128 -2.27 -18.27 16.69
CA LYS A 128 -1.70 -18.04 18.02
C LYS A 128 -1.78 -19.28 18.89
N ASN A 129 -0.62 -19.80 19.28
CA ASN A 129 -0.56 -20.78 20.36
C ASN A 129 -0.31 -20.02 21.68
N LYS A 130 -1.25 -20.14 22.62
CA LYS A 130 -1.25 -19.41 23.88
C LYS A 130 -0.64 -20.18 25.04
N SER A 131 -0.14 -21.39 24.82
CA SER A 131 0.44 -22.21 25.87
C SER A 131 1.61 -21.50 26.55
N THR A 132 1.82 -21.78 27.83
CA THR A 132 2.91 -21.21 28.63
C THR A 132 3.65 -22.33 29.35
N TYR A 133 4.65 -22.93 28.69
CA TYR A 133 5.46 -23.99 29.28
C TYR A 133 6.68 -23.41 30.00
N SER A 134 7.09 -24.08 31.09
CA SER A 134 8.30 -23.72 31.84
C SER A 134 9.56 -23.87 30.98
N THR A 135 10.53 -22.97 31.16
CA THR A 135 11.83 -22.98 30.47
C THR A 135 12.82 -24.02 31.01
N SER A 136 12.46 -24.76 32.06
CA SER A 136 13.32 -25.81 32.65
C SER A 136 13.44 -27.07 31.77
N ASN A 137 12.56 -27.24 30.77
CA ASN A 137 12.57 -28.28 29.72
C ASN A 137 12.31 -27.65 28.34
N ALA A 138 12.23 -28.46 27.28
CA ALA A 138 11.71 -27.99 25.98
C ALA A 138 10.29 -27.43 26.14
N ALA A 139 10.04 -26.25 25.57
CA ALA A 139 8.79 -25.51 25.73
C ALA A 139 8.05 -25.39 24.39
N ARG A 140 7.91 -26.51 23.66
CA ARG A 140 7.48 -26.53 22.25
C ARG A 140 6.00 -26.23 22.13
N GLN A 141 5.69 -25.22 21.32
CA GLN A 141 4.37 -24.62 21.14
C GLN A 141 4.21 -24.32 19.66
N VAL A 142 3.70 -25.28 18.89
CA VAL A 142 3.61 -25.08 17.45
C VAL A 142 2.37 -24.24 17.13
N ALA A 143 2.52 -23.17 16.36
CA ALA A 143 1.37 -22.44 15.81
C ALA A 143 0.90 -23.11 14.51
N LEU A 144 1.86 -23.44 13.63
CA LEU A 144 1.57 -24.03 12.34
C LEU A 144 2.50 -25.20 12.06
N GLN A 145 1.91 -26.35 11.76
CA GLN A 145 2.65 -27.57 11.46
C GLN A 145 2.26 -28.13 10.10
N GLN A 146 3.23 -28.19 9.19
CA GLN A 146 3.12 -28.84 7.88
C GLN A 146 3.96 -30.12 7.90
N ASN A 147 3.33 -31.28 7.76
CA ASN A 147 4.03 -32.55 7.82
C ASN A 147 4.40 -33.08 6.43
N GLU A 148 3.42 -33.28 5.56
CA GLU A 148 3.64 -33.73 4.18
C GLU A 148 2.89 -32.86 3.18
N GLY A 149 3.03 -33.16 1.89
CA GLY A 149 2.33 -32.47 0.80
C GLY A 149 3.18 -31.38 0.15
N ASP A 150 2.55 -30.55 -0.67
CA ASP A 150 3.26 -29.61 -1.53
C ASP A 150 2.41 -28.36 -1.88
N LYS A 151 3.09 -27.27 -2.20
CA LYS A 151 2.50 -25.99 -2.64
C LYS A 151 1.60 -25.33 -1.61
N TYR A 152 2.23 -24.92 -0.51
CA TYR A 152 1.59 -24.10 0.51
C TYR A 152 1.90 -22.63 0.27
N ILE A 153 0.91 -21.75 0.42
CA ILE A 153 1.07 -20.29 0.30
C ILE A 153 0.54 -19.61 1.56
N TYR A 154 1.38 -18.79 2.17
CA TYR A 154 1.05 -17.96 3.32
C TYR A 154 1.33 -16.48 2.98
N LYS A 155 0.28 -15.72 2.67
CA LYS A 155 0.40 -14.30 2.31
C LYS A 155 -0.07 -13.44 3.49
N ASN A 156 0.82 -12.61 4.03
CA ASN A 156 0.49 -11.74 5.16
C ASN A 156 -0.13 -12.52 6.34
N VAL A 157 0.50 -13.64 6.73
CA VAL A 157 0.09 -14.47 7.87
C VAL A 157 0.97 -14.15 9.07
N ARG A 158 0.39 -14.12 10.26
CA ARG A 158 1.12 -13.90 11.52
C ARG A 158 1.09 -15.15 12.38
N LEU A 159 2.26 -15.64 12.78
CA LEU A 159 2.39 -16.74 13.74
C LEU A 159 2.90 -16.18 15.07
N LEU A 160 2.15 -16.44 16.14
CA LEU A 160 2.47 -16.03 17.49
C LEU A 160 2.62 -17.26 18.39
N SER A 161 3.86 -17.59 18.75
CA SER A 161 4.14 -18.67 19.68
C SER A 161 5.54 -18.55 20.34
N GLY A 162 5.96 -19.60 21.04
CA GLY A 162 7.27 -19.76 21.68
C GLY A 162 8.25 -20.59 20.86
N GLN A 163 8.67 -21.73 21.40
CA GLN A 163 9.60 -22.65 20.73
C GLN A 163 8.87 -23.47 19.65
N ASP A 164 9.52 -23.74 18.52
CA ASP A 164 8.98 -24.50 17.38
C ASP A 164 7.73 -23.87 16.74
N THR A 165 7.62 -22.54 16.72
CA THR A 165 6.43 -21.79 16.24
C THR A 165 5.92 -22.27 14.87
N TYR A 166 6.82 -22.43 13.89
CA TYR A 166 6.53 -22.93 12.56
C TYR A 166 7.34 -24.18 12.28
N TYR A 167 6.66 -25.30 12.10
CA TYR A 167 7.28 -26.57 11.75
C TYR A 167 6.90 -27.02 10.35
N THR A 168 7.89 -27.39 9.55
CA THR A 168 7.70 -28.01 8.23
C THR A 168 8.51 -29.29 8.15
N LYS A 169 7.94 -30.45 7.81
CA LYS A 169 8.75 -31.66 7.59
C LYS A 169 9.20 -31.82 6.14
N LYS A 170 8.32 -31.60 5.15
CA LYS A 170 8.66 -31.60 3.70
C LYS A 170 7.66 -30.74 2.91
N GLY A 171 7.97 -30.52 1.62
CA GLY A 171 7.10 -29.82 0.66
C GLY A 171 7.59 -28.42 0.33
N ARG A 172 7.21 -27.91 -0.86
CA ARG A 172 7.48 -26.55 -1.29
C ARG A 172 6.47 -25.58 -0.68
N THR A 173 6.97 -24.49 -0.13
CA THR A 173 6.14 -23.48 0.53
C THR A 173 6.61 -22.07 0.19
N TYR A 174 5.66 -21.17 -0.02
CA TYR A 174 5.90 -19.75 -0.26
C TYR A 174 5.27 -18.90 0.84
N TRP A 175 6.08 -18.04 1.45
CA TRP A 175 5.63 -16.98 2.34
C TRP A 175 5.81 -15.63 1.64
N GLU A 176 4.79 -14.79 1.68
CA GLU A 176 4.81 -13.43 1.14
C GLU A 176 4.37 -12.44 2.22
N GLY A 177 5.30 -11.64 2.73
CA GLY A 177 5.08 -10.77 3.87
C GLY A 177 4.83 -11.54 5.17
N GLY A 178 4.00 -10.95 6.04
CA GLY A 178 3.62 -11.56 7.31
C GLY A 178 4.69 -11.47 8.39
N GLU A 179 4.44 -12.15 9.52
CA GLU A 179 5.27 -12.06 10.71
C GLU A 179 5.33 -13.39 11.48
N ILE A 180 6.52 -13.85 11.87
CA ILE A 180 6.72 -15.06 12.67
C ILE A 180 7.45 -14.68 13.96
N ASN A 181 6.79 -14.90 15.09
CA ASN A 181 7.32 -14.61 16.43
C ASN A 181 7.69 -15.92 17.11
N GLY A 182 8.86 -15.98 17.74
CA GLY A 182 9.20 -17.12 18.58
C GLY A 182 10.51 -16.98 19.33
N THR A 183 10.92 -18.09 19.96
CA THR A 183 12.07 -18.11 20.89
C THR A 183 13.19 -19.05 20.41
N VAL A 184 13.09 -20.34 20.71
CA VAL A 184 14.05 -21.36 20.32
C VAL A 184 13.52 -22.05 19.06
N ASP A 185 14.37 -22.23 18.06
CA ASP A 185 14.09 -23.02 16.85
C ASP A 185 12.74 -22.66 16.20
N PHE A 186 12.36 -21.38 16.20
CA PHE A 186 10.97 -21.04 15.95
C PHE A 186 10.55 -21.24 14.48
N ILE A 187 11.49 -21.45 13.58
CA ILE A 187 11.27 -22.02 12.24
C ILE A 187 12.11 -23.31 12.13
N CYS A 188 11.47 -24.48 12.10
CA CYS A 188 12.18 -25.74 12.20
C CYS A 188 11.64 -26.88 11.32
N GLY A 189 12.52 -27.84 11.04
CA GLY A 189 12.22 -29.00 10.20
C GLY A 189 12.85 -28.94 8.79
N GLY A 190 12.29 -29.68 7.83
CA GLY A 190 12.92 -30.04 6.56
C GLY A 190 12.21 -29.62 5.27
N GLY A 191 11.29 -28.65 5.28
CA GLY A 191 10.65 -28.13 4.06
C GLY A 191 11.59 -27.34 3.14
N ASP A 192 11.21 -27.18 1.87
CA ASP A 192 11.82 -26.21 0.94
C ASP A 192 10.95 -24.97 0.92
N VAL A 193 11.35 -23.94 1.67
CA VAL A 193 10.50 -22.77 1.94
C VAL A 193 11.18 -21.50 1.50
N PHE A 194 10.49 -20.73 0.66
CA PHE A 194 10.92 -19.40 0.26
C PHE A 194 10.09 -18.35 1.00
N PHE A 195 10.75 -17.51 1.80
CA PHE A 195 10.16 -16.41 2.52
C PHE A 195 10.52 -15.10 1.85
N GLU A 196 9.53 -14.39 1.32
CA GLU A 196 9.68 -13.07 0.70
C GLU A 196 9.13 -12.00 1.64
N GLY A 197 9.97 -11.09 2.12
CA GLY A 197 9.50 -9.94 2.91
C GLY A 197 8.94 -10.26 4.30
N THR A 198 9.18 -11.47 4.82
CA THR A 198 8.66 -11.89 6.14
C THR A 198 9.41 -11.22 7.30
N LYS A 199 8.66 -10.76 8.30
CA LYS A 199 9.22 -10.24 9.55
C LYS A 199 9.43 -11.36 10.57
N LEU A 200 10.62 -11.44 11.13
CA LEU A 200 11.06 -12.45 12.10
C LEU A 200 11.31 -11.77 13.44
N VAL A 201 10.59 -12.18 14.49
CA VAL A 201 10.62 -11.52 15.80
C VAL A 201 11.11 -12.49 16.86
N MET A 202 12.31 -12.25 17.38
CA MET A 202 12.84 -12.99 18.53
C MET A 202 12.23 -12.46 19.82
N THR A 203 11.57 -13.34 20.59
CA THR A 203 10.78 -12.95 21.76
C THR A 203 11.41 -13.33 23.11
N ARG A 204 12.67 -13.80 23.10
CA ARG A 204 13.42 -14.20 24.30
C ARG A 204 14.88 -13.76 24.22
N ASN A 205 15.50 -13.57 25.39
CA ASN A 205 16.96 -13.47 25.52
C ASN A 205 17.62 -14.80 25.15
N GLY A 206 18.31 -14.82 24.02
CA GLY A 206 18.88 -16.03 23.43
C GLY A 206 17.85 -16.92 22.73
N GLY A 207 18.32 -17.68 21.75
CA GLY A 207 17.48 -18.51 20.90
C GLY A 207 18.05 -18.66 19.50
N TYR A 208 17.27 -19.30 18.62
CA TYR A 208 17.64 -19.58 17.24
C TYR A 208 16.44 -19.27 16.35
N ILE A 209 16.65 -18.50 15.29
CA ILE A 209 15.58 -18.26 14.31
C ILE A 209 15.25 -19.57 13.60
N THR A 210 16.27 -20.28 13.09
CA THR A 210 16.06 -21.56 12.39
C THR A 210 16.69 -22.77 13.08
N ALA A 211 16.02 -23.91 12.95
CA ALA A 211 16.60 -25.23 13.17
C ALA A 211 16.24 -26.16 12.00
N SER A 212 17.02 -26.06 10.93
CA SER A 212 16.76 -26.80 9.69
C SER A 212 17.22 -28.26 9.80
N GLN A 213 16.39 -29.14 9.25
CA GLN A 213 16.69 -30.52 8.94
C GLN A 213 16.17 -30.97 7.58
N ASN A 214 16.70 -30.33 6.54
CA ASN A 214 16.25 -30.48 5.16
C ASN A 214 17.10 -31.52 4.39
N PRO A 215 16.55 -32.71 4.11
CA PRO A 215 17.17 -33.64 3.17
C PRO A 215 16.91 -33.28 1.69
N GLY A 216 16.06 -32.27 1.41
CA GLY A 216 15.71 -31.78 0.07
C GLY A 216 16.78 -30.90 -0.57
N ASP A 217 16.38 -30.07 -1.54
CA ASP A 217 17.35 -29.34 -2.37
C ASP A 217 17.75 -27.98 -1.77
N TRP A 218 16.81 -27.26 -1.13
CA TRP A 218 16.95 -25.83 -0.87
C TRP A 218 16.91 -25.44 0.60
N GLY A 219 16.06 -26.10 1.41
CA GLY A 219 15.84 -25.72 2.81
C GLY A 219 15.10 -24.40 2.95
N TYR A 220 15.54 -23.57 3.91
CA TYR A 220 14.92 -22.28 4.17
C TYR A 220 15.66 -21.15 3.49
N VAL A 221 14.95 -20.39 2.67
CA VAL A 221 15.48 -19.25 1.93
C VAL A 221 14.68 -18.01 2.31
N PHE A 222 15.31 -17.09 3.04
CA PHE A 222 14.72 -15.82 3.42
C PHE A 222 15.25 -14.74 2.48
N ASN A 223 14.37 -14.11 1.72
CA ASN A 223 14.69 -12.97 0.88
C ASN A 223 13.92 -11.73 1.36
N ASN A 224 14.61 -10.58 1.41
CA ASN A 224 14.04 -9.31 1.87
C ASN A 224 13.41 -9.37 3.28
N ALA A 225 13.80 -10.35 4.10
CA ALA A 225 13.26 -10.52 5.43
C ALA A 225 13.68 -9.37 6.36
N THR A 226 12.88 -9.13 7.41
CA THR A 226 13.23 -8.20 8.49
C THR A 226 13.42 -8.96 9.79
N ILE A 227 14.57 -8.83 10.45
CA ILE A 227 14.83 -9.43 11.77
C ILE A 227 14.77 -8.35 12.84
N THR A 228 13.95 -8.59 13.88
CA THR A 228 13.84 -7.72 15.06
C THR A 228 13.65 -8.53 16.35
N VAL A 229 13.61 -7.85 17.48
CA VAL A 229 13.37 -8.41 18.81
C VAL A 229 12.17 -7.74 19.46
N SER A 230 11.42 -8.47 20.29
CA SER A 230 10.30 -7.89 21.06
C SER A 230 10.77 -6.99 22.22
N ASN A 231 12.03 -7.14 22.65
CA ASN A 231 12.66 -6.33 23.67
C ASN A 231 14.11 -6.02 23.25
N SER A 232 14.50 -4.75 23.31
CA SER A 232 15.82 -4.29 22.86
C SER A 232 16.99 -4.96 23.58
N SER A 233 16.80 -5.45 24.82
CA SER A 233 17.81 -6.22 25.56
C SER A 233 18.16 -7.58 24.94
N PHE A 234 17.35 -8.08 24.00
CA PHE A 234 17.62 -9.33 23.30
C PHE A 234 18.52 -9.14 22.06
N ASN A 235 18.81 -7.90 21.68
CA ASN A 235 19.72 -7.59 20.58
C ASN A 235 21.12 -8.17 20.87
N GLY A 236 21.71 -8.88 19.90
CA GLY A 236 23.02 -9.53 20.05
C GLY A 236 23.02 -10.82 20.87
N THR A 237 21.85 -11.36 21.24
CA THR A 237 21.76 -12.54 22.12
C THR A 237 21.41 -13.84 21.38
N PHE A 238 20.84 -13.76 20.18
CA PHE A 238 20.30 -14.90 19.42
C PHE A 238 21.19 -15.29 18.23
N TYR A 239 20.87 -16.40 17.58
CA TYR A 239 21.52 -16.87 16.36
C TYR A 239 20.54 -16.93 15.18
N LEU A 240 21.05 -16.77 13.97
CA LEU A 240 20.33 -16.95 12.69
C LEU A 240 19.81 -18.38 12.55
N GLY A 241 20.54 -19.37 13.06
CA GLY A 241 20.08 -20.74 13.08
C GLY A 241 21.10 -21.73 13.62
N ARG A 242 20.68 -22.99 13.71
CA ARG A 242 21.51 -24.15 14.03
C ARG A 242 21.08 -25.39 13.26
N SER A 243 21.96 -26.38 13.17
CA SER A 243 21.78 -27.55 12.32
C SER A 243 21.13 -28.72 13.05
N TRP A 244 19.79 -28.82 12.97
CA TRP A 244 19.06 -29.98 13.52
C TRP A 244 19.45 -31.28 12.80
N GLY A 245 19.75 -31.22 11.52
CA GLY A 245 20.40 -32.28 10.74
C GLY A 245 20.51 -31.85 9.28
N HIS A 246 21.43 -32.31 8.44
CA HIS A 246 21.50 -31.92 7.00
C HIS A 246 21.12 -30.45 6.65
N ALA A 247 21.50 -29.48 7.49
CA ALA A 247 20.77 -28.21 7.53
C ALA A 247 21.05 -27.32 6.33
N LYS A 248 20.01 -26.67 5.80
CA LYS A 248 20.11 -25.67 4.73
C LYS A 248 19.33 -24.42 5.10
N THR A 249 20.02 -23.29 5.27
CA THR A 249 19.38 -22.00 5.57
C THR A 249 20.15 -20.85 4.93
N VAL A 250 19.43 -19.94 4.28
CA VAL A 250 19.98 -18.80 3.55
C VAL A 250 19.22 -17.52 3.89
N PHE A 251 19.94 -16.43 4.18
CA PHE A 251 19.40 -15.09 4.34
C PHE A 251 19.93 -14.15 3.24
N LEU A 252 19.04 -13.63 2.40
CA LEU A 252 19.33 -12.75 1.29
C LEU A 252 18.67 -11.39 1.54
N ASN A 253 19.39 -10.30 1.27
CA ASN A 253 18.85 -8.93 1.27
C ASN A 253 18.11 -8.57 2.58
N THR A 254 18.56 -9.14 3.71
CA THR A 254 17.82 -9.12 4.97
C THR A 254 18.09 -7.83 5.74
N LYS A 255 17.03 -7.16 6.20
CA LYS A 255 17.11 -6.02 7.13
C LYS A 255 17.17 -6.50 8.57
N MET A 256 18.34 -6.41 9.20
CA MET A 256 18.60 -6.75 10.59
C MET A 256 18.44 -5.51 11.48
N VAL A 257 17.20 -5.22 11.89
CA VAL A 257 16.92 -4.18 12.92
C VAL A 257 17.56 -4.60 14.25
N ALA A 258 17.47 -5.88 14.59
CA ALA A 258 18.25 -6.50 15.66
C ALA A 258 19.34 -7.39 15.07
N GLN A 259 20.53 -7.36 15.69
CA GLN A 259 21.69 -8.14 15.27
C GLN A 259 21.69 -9.49 15.99
N PRO A 260 22.08 -10.60 15.30
CA PRO A 260 22.43 -11.83 15.98
C PRO A 260 23.74 -11.64 16.77
N LYS A 261 24.16 -12.66 17.52
CA LYS A 261 25.54 -12.77 17.99
C LYS A 261 26.52 -12.61 16.81
N GLY A 262 27.74 -12.14 17.08
CA GLY A 262 28.77 -11.93 16.05
C GLY A 262 29.02 -13.19 15.19
N GLU A 263 29.02 -14.36 15.84
CA GLU A 263 29.10 -15.69 15.20
C GLU A 263 27.99 -15.95 14.19
N GLY A 264 26.82 -15.32 14.35
CA GLY A 264 25.63 -15.46 13.51
C GLY A 264 24.96 -16.83 13.63
N TRP A 265 25.70 -17.90 13.32
CA TRP A 265 25.27 -19.29 13.35
C TRP A 265 25.64 -19.96 14.66
N GLY A 266 24.70 -20.72 15.21
CA GLY A 266 24.85 -21.38 16.49
C GLY A 266 25.73 -22.63 16.49
N PRO A 267 25.93 -23.25 17.66
CA PRO A 267 26.44 -24.61 17.77
C PRO A 267 25.58 -25.60 16.99
N ASP A 268 26.23 -26.63 16.46
CA ASP A 268 25.60 -27.73 15.74
C ASP A 268 24.63 -28.45 16.68
N MET A 269 23.42 -28.78 16.21
CA MET A 269 22.45 -29.48 17.06
C MET A 269 22.64 -30.98 17.01
N ASN A 270 22.44 -31.61 15.85
CA ASN A 270 22.77 -33.03 15.67
C ASN A 270 23.90 -33.22 14.67
N SER A 271 23.82 -32.61 13.48
CA SER A 271 24.82 -32.79 12.42
C SER A 271 25.47 -31.46 12.02
N ALA A 272 26.61 -31.51 11.32
CA ALA A 272 27.14 -30.38 10.57
C ALA A 272 26.13 -29.91 9.50
N PRO A 273 25.99 -28.59 9.27
CA PRO A 273 25.13 -28.05 8.21
C PRO A 273 25.68 -28.36 6.81
N VAL A 274 24.77 -28.46 5.85
CA VAL A 274 25.12 -28.59 4.42
C VAL A 274 25.26 -27.20 3.80
N VAL A 275 24.35 -26.28 4.13
CA VAL A 275 24.34 -24.91 3.62
C VAL A 275 23.94 -23.95 4.73
N PHE A 276 24.84 -23.03 5.08
CA PHE A 276 24.50 -21.78 5.75
C PHE A 276 25.07 -20.62 4.95
N GLY A 277 24.26 -19.58 4.74
CA GLY A 277 24.63 -18.46 3.88
C GLY A 277 23.90 -17.18 4.22
N GLU A 278 24.61 -16.07 4.18
CA GLU A 278 24.02 -14.73 4.17
C GLU A 278 24.61 -13.85 3.07
N TYR A 279 23.77 -13.02 2.47
CA TYR A 279 24.15 -12.07 1.42
C TYR A 279 23.41 -10.74 1.58
N ASN A 280 24.16 -9.64 1.46
CA ASN A 280 23.62 -8.27 1.38
C ASN A 280 22.68 -7.91 2.57
N SER A 281 23.01 -8.38 3.77
CA SER A 281 22.29 -8.00 4.98
C SER A 281 22.62 -6.55 5.37
N LYS A 282 21.58 -5.79 5.72
CA LYS A 282 21.68 -4.39 6.13
C LYS A 282 21.12 -4.19 7.53
N ASP A 283 21.66 -3.27 8.31
CA ASP A 283 21.12 -2.91 9.62
C ASP A 283 19.81 -2.09 9.49
N GLY A 284 19.22 -1.71 10.63
CA GLY A 284 18.01 -0.89 10.66
C GLY A 284 18.13 0.46 9.94
N ASN A 285 19.35 0.99 9.80
CA ASN A 285 19.68 2.27 9.18
C ASN A 285 20.09 2.13 7.70
N GLY A 286 20.20 0.89 7.19
CA GLY A 286 20.58 0.61 5.80
C GLY A 286 22.08 0.39 5.57
N ASN A 287 22.91 0.36 6.61
CA ASN A 287 24.34 0.06 6.50
C ASN A 287 24.60 -1.43 6.39
N ALA A 288 25.73 -1.84 5.81
CA ALA A 288 26.11 -3.25 5.78
C ALA A 288 26.31 -3.81 7.20
N VAL A 289 25.75 -4.99 7.47
CA VAL A 289 25.97 -5.73 8.72
C VAL A 289 27.43 -6.20 8.80
N ASN A 290 28.06 -6.08 9.97
CA ASN A 290 29.40 -6.64 10.19
C ASN A 290 29.31 -8.18 10.33
N THR A 291 29.91 -8.87 9.36
CA THR A 291 29.91 -10.34 9.27
C THR A 291 31.30 -10.97 9.49
N SER A 292 32.29 -10.19 9.91
CA SER A 292 33.68 -10.66 10.08
C SER A 292 33.86 -11.79 11.10
N GLN A 293 32.91 -11.92 12.03
CA GLN A 293 32.92 -12.94 13.09
C GLN A 293 32.07 -14.16 12.78
N ARG A 294 31.46 -14.24 11.59
CA ARG A 294 30.54 -15.35 11.29
C ARG A 294 31.25 -16.69 11.40
N LYS A 295 30.61 -17.62 12.11
CA LYS A 295 31.06 -19.00 12.26
C LYS A 295 31.15 -19.64 10.88
N THR A 296 32.27 -20.32 10.61
CA THR A 296 32.54 -21.03 9.35
C THR A 296 32.86 -22.50 9.59
N TYR A 297 33.42 -22.86 10.74
CA TYR A 297 33.71 -24.25 11.13
C TYR A 297 32.57 -24.85 11.95
N PHE A 298 32.14 -26.05 11.59
CA PHE A 298 31.08 -26.82 12.22
C PHE A 298 31.62 -28.20 12.56
N ASP A 299 31.45 -28.65 13.81
CA ASP A 299 32.18 -29.77 14.40
C ASP A 299 31.49 -31.13 14.23
N GLY A 300 30.27 -31.15 13.67
CA GLY A 300 29.53 -32.38 13.43
C GLY A 300 28.42 -32.66 14.45
N GLY A 301 28.28 -31.85 15.50
CA GLY A 301 27.19 -31.95 16.47
C GLY A 301 27.11 -33.29 17.23
N LYS A 302 25.93 -33.61 17.75
CA LYS A 302 25.69 -34.80 18.60
C LYS A 302 25.82 -36.14 17.87
N ASP A 303 25.61 -36.18 16.56
CA ASP A 303 25.67 -37.42 15.79
C ASP A 303 27.08 -37.72 15.24
N GLY A 304 28.04 -36.82 15.45
CA GLY A 304 29.42 -36.98 15.01
C GLY A 304 29.57 -37.02 13.48
N SER A 305 28.62 -36.41 12.75
CA SER A 305 28.75 -36.22 11.31
C SER A 305 30.06 -35.50 10.95
N THR A 306 30.51 -35.69 9.72
CA THR A 306 31.78 -35.12 9.26
C THR A 306 31.80 -33.60 9.44
N ALA A 307 32.71 -33.12 10.29
CA ALA A 307 32.97 -31.70 10.49
C ALA A 307 33.25 -31.01 9.15
N THR A 308 32.79 -29.76 9.00
CA THR A 308 32.87 -29.04 7.74
C THR A 308 33.21 -27.57 7.95
N THR A 309 33.79 -26.96 6.91
CA THR A 309 33.98 -25.50 6.84
C THR A 309 33.13 -24.96 5.71
N LEU A 310 32.18 -24.08 6.04
CA LEU A 310 31.30 -23.44 5.07
C LEU A 310 31.69 -21.99 4.84
N LYS A 311 31.54 -21.54 3.59
CA LYS A 311 31.45 -20.13 3.27
C LYS A 311 30.07 -19.62 3.69
N THR A 312 29.99 -18.98 4.85
CA THR A 312 28.71 -18.49 5.41
C THR A 312 28.36 -17.06 5.00
N VAL A 313 29.31 -16.30 4.46
CA VAL A 313 29.09 -14.98 3.86
C VAL A 313 29.30 -15.06 2.35
N TRP A 314 28.26 -14.77 1.58
CA TRP A 314 28.20 -15.05 0.15
C TRP A 314 28.53 -13.85 -0.72
N ASN A 315 28.82 -14.13 -2.00
CA ASN A 315 28.90 -13.12 -3.04
C ASN A 315 27.62 -13.14 -3.91
N ALA A 316 27.50 -12.20 -4.85
CA ALA A 316 26.34 -12.09 -5.73
C ALA A 316 26.08 -13.37 -6.55
N SER A 317 27.13 -14.07 -7.01
CA SER A 317 26.98 -15.29 -7.82
C SER A 317 26.44 -16.48 -7.04
N ASP A 318 26.74 -16.56 -5.74
CA ASP A 318 26.16 -17.58 -4.85
C ASP A 318 24.69 -17.26 -4.57
N ALA A 319 24.39 -16.00 -4.24
CA ALA A 319 23.03 -15.53 -3.99
C ALA A 319 22.11 -15.68 -5.22
N ALA A 320 22.61 -15.45 -6.44
CA ALA A 320 21.85 -15.54 -7.68
C ALA A 320 21.30 -16.96 -7.98
N LYS A 321 21.80 -18.00 -7.29
CA LYS A 321 21.27 -19.36 -7.42
C LYS A 321 19.92 -19.53 -6.70
N TYR A 322 19.68 -18.74 -5.66
CA TYR A 322 18.55 -18.85 -4.73
C TYR A 322 17.42 -17.87 -5.08
N THR A 323 16.94 -17.92 -6.33
CA THR A 323 15.76 -17.15 -6.74
C THR A 323 14.47 -17.90 -6.39
N LEU A 324 13.35 -17.19 -6.22
CA LEU A 324 12.03 -17.79 -6.02
C LEU A 324 11.74 -18.88 -7.05
N GLN A 325 12.02 -18.61 -8.33
CA GLN A 325 11.81 -19.57 -9.40
C GLN A 325 12.70 -20.81 -9.23
N ASN A 326 13.99 -20.68 -8.91
CA ASN A 326 14.84 -21.86 -8.74
C ASN A 326 14.43 -22.73 -7.56
N VAL A 327 14.03 -22.10 -6.45
CA VAL A 327 13.65 -22.77 -5.21
C VAL A 327 12.29 -23.47 -5.36
N LEU A 328 11.31 -22.83 -6.00
CA LEU A 328 9.92 -23.30 -5.98
C LEU A 328 9.42 -23.90 -7.29
N LYS A 329 10.08 -23.69 -8.45
CA LYS A 329 9.56 -24.17 -9.75
C LYS A 329 9.30 -25.67 -9.77
N GLY A 330 10.13 -26.46 -9.10
CA GLY A 330 10.10 -27.92 -9.22
C GLY A 330 10.07 -28.41 -10.67
N SER A 331 9.47 -29.58 -10.91
CA SER A 331 9.27 -30.11 -12.26
C SER A 331 8.03 -29.52 -12.97
N ASP A 332 7.16 -28.81 -12.24
CA ASP A 332 5.87 -28.32 -12.71
C ASP A 332 5.83 -26.80 -12.96
N ASN A 333 6.97 -26.13 -12.87
CA ASN A 333 7.12 -24.68 -13.01
C ASN A 333 6.20 -23.87 -12.08
N TRP A 334 5.99 -24.36 -10.85
CA TRP A 334 5.13 -23.69 -9.88
C TRP A 334 5.57 -22.26 -9.61
N ASP A 335 4.66 -21.32 -9.85
CA ASP A 335 4.83 -19.89 -9.61
C ASP A 335 3.70 -19.41 -8.68
N PRO A 336 3.97 -19.26 -7.37
CA PRO A 336 2.97 -18.85 -6.41
C PRO A 336 2.60 -17.37 -6.50
N THR A 337 3.41 -16.52 -7.14
CA THR A 337 3.19 -15.06 -7.18
C THR A 337 1.94 -14.69 -7.99
N LYS A 338 1.59 -15.53 -8.98
CA LYS A 338 0.34 -15.38 -9.74
C LYS A 338 -0.89 -15.68 -8.90
N LEU A 339 -0.77 -16.58 -7.91
CA LEU A 339 -1.86 -16.97 -7.02
C LEU A 339 -2.05 -15.98 -5.87
N THR A 340 -1.00 -15.24 -5.49
CA THR A 340 -1.07 -14.18 -4.47
C THR A 340 -1.48 -12.81 -5.02
N ALA A 341 -1.54 -12.64 -6.34
CA ALA A 341 -1.99 -11.41 -6.99
C ALA A 341 -3.36 -10.95 -6.45
N GLN A 342 -3.45 -9.68 -6.05
CA GLN A 342 -4.66 -9.10 -5.46
C GLN A 342 -5.51 -8.43 -6.53
N VAL A 343 -6.82 -8.44 -6.33
CA VAL A 343 -7.76 -7.70 -7.15
C VAL A 343 -7.85 -6.27 -6.64
N ASN A 344 -7.98 -5.31 -7.55
CA ASN A 344 -8.09 -3.90 -7.20
C ASN A 344 -9.34 -3.63 -6.34
N ALA A 345 -9.26 -2.63 -5.47
CA ALA A 345 -10.41 -2.19 -4.69
C ALA A 345 -11.53 -1.72 -5.61
N PRO A 346 -12.79 -2.21 -5.45
CA PRO A 346 -13.90 -1.70 -6.23
C PRO A 346 -14.20 -0.26 -5.82
N LYS A 347 -14.68 0.55 -6.76
CA LYS A 347 -15.26 1.86 -6.45
C LYS A 347 -16.77 1.69 -6.29
N ILE A 348 -17.28 1.92 -5.09
CA ILE A 348 -18.68 1.68 -4.75
C ILE A 348 -19.47 3.00 -4.69
N ALA A 349 -20.75 2.93 -5.02
CA ALA A 349 -21.70 4.03 -4.87
C ALA A 349 -23.06 3.50 -4.39
N GLN A 350 -23.88 4.35 -3.75
CA GLN A 350 -25.27 4.03 -3.47
C GLN A 350 -26.19 4.54 -4.58
N GLU A 351 -26.95 3.62 -5.15
CA GLU A 351 -27.97 3.84 -6.17
C GLU A 351 -29.32 3.33 -5.65
N GLY A 352 -30.15 4.24 -5.14
CA GLY A 352 -31.40 3.88 -4.48
C GLY A 352 -31.18 2.99 -3.25
N ALA A 353 -31.74 1.78 -3.29
CA ALA A 353 -31.64 0.77 -2.23
C ALA A 353 -30.46 -0.20 -2.41
N GLU A 354 -29.55 0.04 -3.35
CA GLU A 354 -28.41 -0.84 -3.63
C GLU A 354 -27.09 -0.08 -3.48
N ILE A 355 -26.04 -0.82 -3.12
CA ILE A 355 -24.65 -0.43 -3.34
C ILE A 355 -24.18 -1.10 -4.63
N THR A 356 -23.64 -0.35 -5.58
CA THR A 356 -23.21 -0.85 -6.89
C THR A 356 -21.73 -0.52 -7.16
N TRP A 357 -21.10 -1.32 -8.02
CA TRP A 357 -19.73 -1.11 -8.51
C TRP A 357 -19.54 -1.71 -9.91
N ALA A 358 -18.37 -1.53 -10.51
CA ALA A 358 -18.03 -2.17 -11.79
C ALA A 358 -17.58 -3.62 -11.59
N ASP A 359 -17.97 -4.52 -12.51
CA ASP A 359 -17.48 -5.90 -12.51
C ASP A 359 -15.95 -5.95 -12.79
N ASP A 360 -15.29 -7.00 -12.30
CA ASP A 360 -13.87 -7.29 -12.52
C ASP A 360 -13.71 -8.79 -12.80
N ASN A 361 -13.19 -9.12 -13.99
CA ASN A 361 -12.96 -10.51 -14.43
C ASN A 361 -11.95 -11.27 -13.56
N ASN A 362 -11.16 -10.58 -12.73
CA ASN A 362 -10.22 -11.20 -11.80
C ASN A 362 -10.85 -11.44 -10.41
N ALA A 363 -12.01 -10.85 -10.12
CA ALA A 363 -12.73 -11.04 -8.87
C ALA A 363 -13.54 -12.33 -8.90
N ARG A 364 -13.29 -13.23 -7.94
CA ARG A 364 -14.11 -14.42 -7.68
C ARG A 364 -15.45 -14.06 -7.05
N CYS A 365 -15.44 -13.14 -6.10
CA CYS A 365 -16.61 -12.56 -5.43
C CYS A 365 -16.21 -11.25 -4.74
N TRP A 366 -17.19 -10.59 -4.13
CA TRP A 366 -16.98 -9.42 -3.30
C TRP A 366 -17.53 -9.66 -1.91
N VAL A 367 -16.78 -9.23 -0.90
CA VAL A 367 -17.14 -9.31 0.51
C VAL A 367 -17.55 -7.93 0.99
N ILE A 368 -18.75 -7.85 1.57
CA ILE A 368 -19.36 -6.62 2.04
C ILE A 368 -19.19 -6.53 3.55
N PHE A 369 -18.75 -5.35 3.99
CA PHE A 369 -18.66 -4.99 5.39
C PHE A 369 -19.59 -3.82 5.70
N VAL A 370 -20.34 -3.94 6.79
CA VAL A 370 -21.19 -2.89 7.35
C VAL A 370 -20.61 -2.50 8.71
N ASN A 371 -20.21 -1.24 8.87
CA ASN A 371 -19.52 -0.72 10.05
C ASN A 371 -18.29 -1.57 10.42
N GLY A 372 -17.53 -2.00 9.40
CA GLY A 372 -16.35 -2.85 9.55
C GLY A 372 -16.62 -4.31 9.91
N LYS A 373 -17.89 -4.75 9.97
CA LYS A 373 -18.26 -6.15 10.25
C LYS A 373 -18.70 -6.86 8.98
N TYR A 374 -18.30 -8.11 8.81
CA TYR A 374 -18.79 -8.96 7.73
C TYR A 374 -20.32 -8.96 7.70
N LYS A 375 -20.89 -8.72 6.50
CA LYS A 375 -22.34 -8.74 6.27
C LYS A 375 -22.75 -9.80 5.26
N ALA A 376 -22.06 -9.86 4.12
CA ALA A 376 -22.40 -10.76 3.02
C ALA A 376 -21.20 -10.98 2.09
N ASN A 377 -21.32 -11.97 1.23
CA ASN A 377 -20.49 -12.07 0.03
C ASN A 377 -21.38 -12.32 -1.21
N VAL A 378 -21.07 -11.65 -2.31
CA VAL A 378 -21.88 -11.63 -3.55
C VAL A 378 -21.01 -11.90 -4.77
N ILE A 379 -21.66 -12.35 -5.84
CA ILE A 379 -21.01 -12.65 -7.14
C ILE A 379 -21.51 -11.76 -8.27
N THR A 380 -22.44 -10.86 -7.97
CA THR A 380 -22.87 -9.76 -8.84
C THR A 380 -22.30 -8.45 -8.28
N PRO A 381 -22.05 -7.44 -9.12
CA PRO A 381 -21.43 -6.19 -8.67
C PRO A 381 -22.43 -5.24 -7.99
N SER A 382 -23.29 -5.80 -7.14
CA SER A 382 -24.30 -5.07 -6.36
C SER A 382 -24.58 -5.74 -5.03
N PHE A 383 -25.04 -4.96 -4.06
CA PHE A 383 -25.46 -5.42 -2.74
C PHE A 383 -26.67 -4.62 -2.24
N SER A 384 -27.72 -5.33 -1.83
CA SER A 384 -28.94 -4.71 -1.33
C SER A 384 -28.78 -4.16 0.08
N LEU A 385 -29.28 -2.93 0.29
CA LEU A 385 -29.30 -2.26 1.58
C LEU A 385 -30.50 -2.67 2.45
N GLU A 386 -31.27 -3.68 2.05
CA GLU A 386 -32.36 -4.22 2.87
C GLU A 386 -31.85 -4.62 4.27
N GLY A 387 -32.50 -4.09 5.31
CA GLY A 387 -32.13 -4.32 6.70
C GLY A 387 -30.81 -3.67 7.12
N VAL A 388 -30.26 -2.74 6.34
CA VAL A 388 -29.11 -1.92 6.71
C VAL A 388 -29.59 -0.54 7.16
N ALA A 389 -29.26 -0.13 8.38
CA ALA A 389 -29.68 1.16 8.92
C ALA A 389 -29.03 2.34 8.17
N THR A 390 -29.76 3.43 7.96
CA THR A 390 -29.23 4.72 7.49
C THR A 390 -28.09 5.20 8.38
N GLY A 391 -27.05 5.78 7.78
CA GLY A 391 -25.83 6.21 8.48
C GLY A 391 -24.79 5.10 8.69
N SER A 392 -25.08 3.85 8.27
CA SER A 392 -24.10 2.77 8.32
C SER A 392 -22.99 2.97 7.30
N LYS A 393 -21.76 2.61 7.65
CA LYS A 393 -20.60 2.68 6.76
C LYS A 393 -20.43 1.38 5.99
N ILE A 394 -20.44 1.46 4.67
CA ILE A 394 -20.28 0.31 3.78
C ILE A 394 -18.90 0.36 3.12
N THR A 395 -18.22 -0.77 3.13
CA THR A 395 -17.00 -1.02 2.35
C THR A 395 -17.08 -2.39 1.71
N VAL A 396 -16.45 -2.54 0.55
CA VAL A 396 -16.42 -3.79 -0.22
C VAL A 396 -14.98 -4.15 -0.55
N ARG A 397 -14.63 -5.44 -0.46
CA ARG A 397 -13.32 -5.97 -0.90
C ARG A 397 -13.55 -7.05 -1.94
N ALA A 398 -12.80 -6.99 -3.04
CA ALA A 398 -12.79 -8.04 -4.05
C ALA A 398 -11.89 -9.21 -3.62
N ALA A 399 -12.36 -10.43 -3.83
CA ALA A 399 -11.60 -11.65 -3.58
C ALA A 399 -10.93 -12.15 -4.87
N ASN A 400 -9.64 -12.51 -4.81
CA ASN A 400 -8.94 -13.13 -5.93
C ASN A 400 -9.38 -14.59 -6.16
N SER A 401 -8.77 -15.29 -7.12
CA SER A 401 -9.09 -16.69 -7.43
C SER A 401 -8.89 -17.64 -6.25
N MET A 402 -7.99 -17.31 -5.31
CA MET A 402 -7.73 -18.05 -4.08
C MET A 402 -8.65 -17.66 -2.92
N GLY A 403 -9.54 -16.67 -3.10
CA GLY A 403 -10.41 -16.11 -2.06
C GLY A 403 -9.76 -15.00 -1.23
N GLY A 404 -8.48 -14.70 -1.45
CA GLY A 404 -7.74 -13.64 -0.76
C GLY A 404 -8.30 -12.26 -1.07
N LEU A 405 -8.52 -11.44 -0.04
CA LEU A 405 -9.19 -10.15 -0.17
C LEU A 405 -8.21 -9.02 -0.50
N GLY A 406 -8.47 -8.28 -1.58
CA GLY A 406 -7.73 -7.08 -1.95
C GLY A 406 -7.99 -5.89 -1.01
N SER A 407 -7.57 -4.69 -1.42
CA SER A 407 -7.78 -3.47 -0.64
C SER A 407 -9.27 -3.10 -0.50
N SER A 408 -9.60 -2.36 0.55
CA SER A 408 -10.96 -1.83 0.76
C SER A 408 -11.35 -0.82 -0.31
N SER A 409 -12.61 -0.86 -0.74
CA SER A 409 -13.24 0.23 -1.50
C SER A 409 -13.19 1.56 -0.76
N ASN A 410 -13.57 2.63 -1.46
CA ASN A 410 -14.07 3.83 -0.80
C ASN A 410 -15.22 3.48 0.16
N GLU A 411 -15.34 4.23 1.26
CA GLU A 411 -16.45 4.08 2.20
C GLU A 411 -17.69 4.84 1.71
N VAL A 412 -18.85 4.21 1.78
CA VAL A 412 -20.15 4.85 1.52
C VAL A 412 -20.97 4.83 2.81
N THR A 413 -21.41 5.99 3.27
CA THR A 413 -22.41 6.09 4.34
C THR A 413 -23.80 5.90 3.73
N THR A 414 -24.58 4.96 4.27
CA THR A 414 -25.92 4.67 3.75
C THR A 414 -26.85 5.85 3.93
N LEU A 415 -27.55 6.19 2.87
CA LEU A 415 -28.59 7.21 2.80
C LEU A 415 -29.97 6.53 2.86
N ASP A 416 -30.95 7.24 3.41
CA ASP A 416 -32.35 6.80 3.39
C ASP A 416 -32.85 6.72 1.94
N ALA A 417 -33.13 5.53 1.43
CA ALA A 417 -33.55 5.33 0.04
C ALA A 417 -34.91 5.98 -0.31
N THR A 418 -35.70 6.39 0.69
CA THR A 418 -37.01 7.01 0.48
C THR A 418 -36.98 8.54 0.45
N ALA A 419 -35.86 9.14 0.84
CA ALA A 419 -35.69 10.59 0.84
C ALA A 419 -35.12 11.11 -0.48
N THR A 420 -35.47 12.34 -0.83
CA THR A 420 -34.86 13.07 -1.95
C THR A 420 -33.47 13.56 -1.56
N TYR A 421 -32.50 13.35 -2.44
CA TYR A 421 -31.14 13.88 -2.30
C TYR A 421 -30.74 14.65 -3.54
N TYR A 422 -29.99 15.72 -3.31
CA TYR A 422 -29.37 16.52 -4.35
C TYR A 422 -27.89 16.17 -4.46
N LYS A 423 -27.39 16.10 -5.69
CA LYS A 423 -25.97 15.83 -5.98
C LYS A 423 -25.14 17.03 -5.60
N VAL A 424 -23.98 16.79 -5.01
CA VAL A 424 -22.96 17.78 -4.75
C VAL A 424 -21.78 17.52 -5.69
N THR A 425 -21.47 18.49 -6.53
CA THR A 425 -20.30 18.49 -7.41
C THR A 425 -19.32 19.53 -6.89
N LEU A 426 -18.16 19.05 -6.43
CA LEU A 426 -17.08 19.91 -5.95
C LEU A 426 -15.93 19.89 -6.94
N ASN A 427 -15.54 21.05 -7.44
CA ASN A 427 -14.30 21.20 -8.20
C ASN A 427 -13.14 21.30 -7.21
N THR A 428 -12.17 20.41 -7.33
CA THR A 428 -10.99 20.37 -6.45
C THR A 428 -9.90 21.27 -7.04
N PRO A 429 -9.58 22.42 -6.42
CA PRO A 429 -8.52 23.31 -6.91
C PRO A 429 -7.12 22.86 -6.48
N ILE A 430 -6.11 23.35 -7.18
CA ILE A 430 -4.72 23.31 -6.72
C ILE A 430 -4.58 24.23 -5.51
N GLY A 431 -3.89 23.78 -4.46
CA GLY A 431 -3.55 24.60 -3.29
C GLY A 431 -4.44 24.44 -2.06
N GLY A 432 -5.40 23.51 -2.07
CA GLY A 432 -6.24 23.23 -0.91
C GLY A 432 -7.28 22.15 -1.16
N THR A 433 -8.05 21.83 -0.14
CA THR A 433 -9.16 20.88 -0.19
C THR A 433 -10.46 21.52 0.31
N ILE A 434 -11.58 20.82 0.10
CA ILE A 434 -12.89 21.20 0.62
C ILE A 434 -13.35 20.10 1.57
N GLU A 435 -13.61 20.45 2.82
CA GLU A 435 -14.27 19.58 3.79
C GLU A 435 -15.79 19.85 3.80
N THR A 436 -16.57 18.79 3.95
CA THR A 436 -18.05 18.84 3.96
C THR A 436 -18.63 18.38 5.29
N SER A 437 -19.78 18.92 5.70
CA SER A 437 -20.54 18.45 6.89
C SER A 437 -21.26 17.11 6.70
N PHE A 438 -21.21 16.54 5.50
CA PHE A 438 -21.84 15.29 5.11
C PHE A 438 -20.82 14.40 4.41
N SER A 439 -21.08 13.10 4.39
CA SER A 439 -20.25 12.11 3.70
C SER A 439 -20.73 11.85 2.27
N GLY A 440 -19.79 11.59 1.36
CA GLY A 440 -20.09 11.36 -0.05
C GLY A 440 -20.42 12.64 -0.81
N ASN A 441 -21.21 12.49 -1.88
CA ASN A 441 -21.49 13.56 -2.84
C ASN A 441 -22.99 13.87 -2.96
N LYS A 442 -23.76 13.64 -1.89
CA LYS A 442 -25.21 13.86 -1.85
C LYS A 442 -25.61 14.50 -0.53
N VAL A 443 -26.58 15.41 -0.58
CA VAL A 443 -27.20 16.02 0.60
C VAL A 443 -28.72 15.88 0.52
N MET A 444 -29.34 15.53 1.65
CA MET A 444 -30.79 15.37 1.73
C MET A 444 -31.48 16.71 1.52
N GLU A 445 -32.59 16.71 0.79
CA GLU A 445 -33.44 17.88 0.58
C GLU A 445 -33.78 18.60 1.90
N GLY A 446 -33.69 19.94 1.89
CA GLY A 446 -33.97 20.82 3.01
C GLY A 446 -32.87 20.93 4.07
N LYS A 447 -31.83 20.09 4.03
CA LYS A 447 -30.71 20.12 4.98
C LYS A 447 -29.65 21.15 4.60
N ASP A 448 -28.92 21.63 5.60
CA ASP A 448 -27.80 22.55 5.39
C ASP A 448 -26.51 21.77 5.08
N ALA A 449 -25.92 22.06 3.92
CA ALA A 449 -24.62 21.59 3.49
C ALA A 449 -23.56 22.64 3.82
N VAL A 450 -22.58 22.29 4.66
CA VAL A 450 -21.47 23.18 5.03
C VAL A 450 -20.22 22.78 4.27
N PHE A 451 -19.56 23.75 3.65
CA PHE A 451 -18.34 23.60 2.87
C PHE A 451 -17.23 24.44 3.51
N THR A 452 -16.12 23.81 3.89
CA THR A 452 -14.99 24.46 4.53
C THR A 452 -13.77 24.33 3.65
N ALA A 453 -13.27 25.45 3.11
CA ALA A 453 -12.01 25.48 2.38
C ALA A 453 -10.83 25.30 3.34
N LYS A 454 -9.93 24.36 3.03
CA LYS A 454 -8.70 24.07 3.77
C LYS A 454 -7.50 24.33 2.87
N PRO A 455 -6.85 25.49 2.97
CA PRO A 455 -5.62 25.78 2.21
C PRO A 455 -4.48 24.85 2.63
N LEU A 456 -3.63 24.51 1.67
CA LEU A 456 -2.33 23.87 1.91
C LEU A 456 -1.32 24.89 2.48
N SER A 457 -0.19 24.39 2.99
CA SER A 457 0.93 25.25 3.42
C SER A 457 1.45 26.08 2.25
N GLY A 458 1.58 27.39 2.45
CA GLY A 458 1.94 28.35 1.38
C GLY A 458 0.75 28.90 0.60
N TRP A 459 -0.48 28.52 0.97
CA TRP A 459 -1.70 28.91 0.29
C TRP A 459 -2.71 29.55 1.24
N LYS A 460 -3.59 30.37 0.66
CA LYS A 460 -4.77 30.92 1.35
C LYS A 460 -6.00 30.81 0.47
N PHE A 461 -7.16 30.71 1.11
CA PHE A 461 -8.45 30.72 0.44
C PHE A 461 -8.70 32.06 -0.25
N ALA A 462 -9.14 32.01 -1.51
CA ALA A 462 -9.36 33.18 -2.36
C ALA A 462 -10.83 33.39 -2.73
N GLY A 463 -11.69 32.38 -2.55
CA GLY A 463 -13.13 32.51 -2.74
C GLY A 463 -13.81 31.27 -3.33
N TRP A 464 -15.13 31.25 -3.23
CA TRP A 464 -16.02 30.24 -3.83
C TRP A 464 -16.51 30.69 -5.21
N SER A 465 -16.74 29.73 -6.09
CA SER A 465 -17.38 29.91 -7.41
C SER A 465 -18.23 28.68 -7.77
N GLY A 466 -18.89 28.68 -8.93
CA GLY A 466 -19.83 27.63 -9.35
C GLY A 466 -21.29 28.06 -9.28
N ALA A 467 -22.20 27.25 -9.84
CA ALA A 467 -23.60 27.61 -9.99
C ALA A 467 -24.28 27.93 -8.64
N SER A 468 -23.85 27.27 -7.57
CA SER A 468 -24.41 27.45 -6.22
C SER A 468 -23.71 28.53 -5.40
N ALA A 469 -22.68 29.19 -5.94
CA ALA A 469 -21.97 30.26 -5.24
C ALA A 469 -22.76 31.58 -5.14
N ALA A 470 -23.77 31.78 -6.01
CA ALA A 470 -24.59 33.00 -6.02
C ALA A 470 -25.38 33.21 -4.71
N GLY A 471 -25.67 32.14 -3.97
CA GLY A 471 -26.44 32.17 -2.73
C GLY A 471 -25.60 32.33 -1.45
N ILE A 472 -24.27 32.50 -1.55
CA ILE A 472 -23.36 32.55 -0.40
C ILE A 472 -22.45 33.78 -0.45
N ASN A 473 -21.82 34.11 0.67
CA ASN A 473 -20.70 35.04 0.65
C ASN A 473 -19.46 34.32 0.08
N ALA A 474 -19.14 34.61 -1.19
CA ALA A 474 -18.06 33.95 -1.91
C ALA A 474 -16.68 34.12 -1.25
N ASP A 475 -16.47 35.16 -0.45
CA ASP A 475 -15.16 35.46 0.17
C ASP A 475 -14.99 34.83 1.56
N LYS A 476 -16.02 34.14 2.09
CA LYS A 476 -16.00 33.56 3.43
C LYS A 476 -15.99 32.03 3.39
N SER A 477 -15.15 31.45 4.25
CA SER A 477 -15.13 30.03 4.58
C SER A 477 -15.28 29.88 6.11
N PRO A 478 -16.17 28.99 6.61
CA PRO A 478 -17.03 28.08 5.85
C PRO A 478 -18.19 28.77 5.13
N ALA A 479 -18.73 28.11 4.09
CA ALA A 479 -19.97 28.47 3.42
C ALA A 479 -21.08 27.46 3.74
N THR A 480 -22.32 27.92 3.83
CA THR A 480 -23.48 27.05 4.11
C THR A 480 -24.54 27.24 3.03
N ILE A 481 -25.00 26.13 2.43
CA ILE A 481 -26.04 26.11 1.41
C ILE A 481 -27.16 25.17 1.86
N LYS A 482 -28.40 25.65 1.85
CA LYS A 482 -29.57 24.79 2.06
C LYS A 482 -29.87 23.99 0.78
N ALA A 483 -29.97 22.68 0.90
CA ALA A 483 -30.15 21.77 -0.22
C ALA A 483 -31.58 21.83 -0.78
N THR A 484 -31.81 22.63 -1.82
CA THR A 484 -33.10 22.71 -2.55
C THR A 484 -32.96 22.33 -4.03
N GLY A 485 -31.79 21.81 -4.41
CA GLY A 485 -31.36 21.49 -5.77
C GLY A 485 -29.92 20.97 -5.75
N ASP A 486 -29.43 20.46 -6.88
CA ASP A 486 -28.03 20.07 -7.03
C ASP A 486 -27.09 21.23 -6.69
N ILE A 487 -26.01 20.94 -5.98
CA ILE A 487 -25.03 21.91 -5.53
C ILE A 487 -23.76 21.77 -6.36
N GLU A 488 -23.34 22.86 -7.02
CA GLU A 488 -22.05 22.95 -7.70
C GLU A 488 -21.23 24.09 -7.11
N LEU A 489 -20.08 23.72 -6.53
CA LEU A 489 -19.17 24.63 -5.85
C LEU A 489 -17.71 24.35 -6.24
N ALA A 490 -16.92 25.41 -6.29
CA ALA A 490 -15.49 25.36 -6.51
C ALA A 490 -14.80 26.30 -5.53
N ALA A 491 -13.82 25.80 -4.77
CA ALA A 491 -12.91 26.66 -4.02
C ALA A 491 -11.81 27.19 -4.93
N SER A 492 -11.27 28.36 -4.62
CA SER A 492 -10.04 28.87 -5.22
C SER A 492 -9.03 29.20 -4.12
N PHE A 493 -7.76 28.93 -4.41
CA PHE A 493 -6.64 29.22 -3.52
C PHE A 493 -5.57 30.01 -4.27
N VAL A 494 -4.89 30.90 -3.55
CA VAL A 494 -3.75 31.69 -4.04
C VAL A 494 -2.59 31.59 -3.05
N GLY A 495 -1.38 31.98 -3.47
CA GLY A 495 -0.23 32.05 -2.58
C GLY A 495 -0.50 32.94 -1.36
N ASP A 496 -0.06 32.50 -0.18
CA ASP A 496 -0.15 33.30 1.05
C ASP A 496 0.96 34.35 1.18
N GLY A 497 1.99 34.27 0.32
CA GLY A 497 3.16 35.14 0.29
C GLY A 497 4.42 34.55 0.93
N SER A 498 4.34 33.35 1.53
CA SER A 498 5.50 32.65 2.11
C SER A 498 6.45 32.05 1.06
N ASN A 499 5.91 31.71 -0.12
CA ASN A 499 6.59 30.98 -1.19
C ASN A 499 7.19 29.63 -0.76
N LYS A 500 6.68 29.05 0.33
CA LYS A 500 7.10 27.77 0.90
C LYS A 500 5.98 26.74 0.79
N PHE A 501 6.30 25.57 0.26
CA PHE A 501 5.35 24.49 -0.01
C PHE A 501 5.90 23.17 0.53
N GLN A 502 5.01 22.28 0.94
CA GLN A 502 5.39 21.00 1.55
C GLN A 502 5.23 19.86 0.56
N ALA A 503 6.23 18.99 0.43
CA ALA A 503 6.18 17.87 -0.50
C ALA A 503 5.10 16.85 -0.11
N GLU A 504 4.89 16.63 1.19
CA GLU A 504 3.91 15.68 1.72
C GLU A 504 2.45 16.10 1.51
N GLU A 505 2.22 17.37 1.16
CA GLU A 505 0.91 17.90 0.76
C GLU A 505 0.61 17.71 -0.74
N GLY A 506 1.53 17.08 -1.48
CA GLY A 506 1.37 16.75 -2.90
C GLY A 506 0.53 15.50 -3.17
N VAL A 507 0.23 15.26 -4.45
CA VAL A 507 -0.39 14.00 -4.89
C VAL A 507 0.71 12.95 -5.03
N ILE A 508 0.73 11.98 -4.12
CA ILE A 508 1.76 10.94 -3.99
C ILE A 508 1.31 9.66 -4.70
N GLU A 509 2.14 9.11 -5.59
CA GLU A 509 1.89 7.86 -6.32
C GLU A 509 3.07 6.90 -6.09
N ASN A 510 2.81 5.75 -5.45
CA ASN A 510 3.81 4.72 -5.08
C ASN A 510 5.01 5.22 -4.23
N ALA A 511 4.94 6.44 -3.69
CA ALA A 511 5.81 6.94 -2.62
C ALA A 511 5.02 6.96 -1.30
N ILE A 512 5.69 7.26 -0.20
CA ILE A 512 5.11 7.28 1.14
C ILE A 512 5.32 8.65 1.77
N SER A 513 4.23 9.28 2.24
CA SER A 513 4.33 10.38 3.20
C SER A 513 4.54 9.80 4.60
N GLU A 514 5.61 10.18 5.27
CA GLU A 514 5.90 9.73 6.63
C GLU A 514 6.67 10.76 7.45
N SER A 515 6.81 10.49 8.75
CA SER A 515 7.46 11.37 9.72
C SER A 515 8.44 10.62 10.64
N THR A 516 8.92 9.46 10.18
CA THR A 516 9.74 8.53 10.98
C THR A 516 11.15 9.06 11.22
N ASN A 517 11.74 9.73 10.23
CA ASN A 517 13.03 10.40 10.38
C ASN A 517 12.84 11.88 10.73
N ALA A 518 13.19 12.29 11.96
CA ALA A 518 13.09 13.68 12.41
C ALA A 518 13.93 14.67 11.58
N GLY A 519 13.70 15.98 11.72
CA GLY A 519 14.50 17.03 11.08
C GLY A 519 13.87 17.68 9.85
N PHE A 520 12.70 17.20 9.41
CA PHE A 520 11.85 17.82 8.38
C PHE A 520 11.07 19.03 8.95
N ALA A 521 10.55 19.87 8.07
CA ALA A 521 9.62 20.95 8.40
C ALA A 521 8.16 20.50 8.16
N GLY A 522 7.19 21.09 8.87
CA GLY A 522 5.79 20.74 8.65
C GLY A 522 5.39 19.39 9.27
N ALA A 523 4.65 18.57 8.51
CA ALA A 523 4.01 17.37 9.04
C ALA A 523 4.78 16.08 8.74
N GLY A 524 5.64 16.10 7.72
CA GLY A 524 6.43 14.95 7.33
C GLY A 524 7.35 15.26 6.15
N TYR A 525 7.64 14.23 5.37
CA TYR A 525 8.38 14.30 4.12
C TYR A 525 7.89 13.19 3.20
N VAL A 526 8.26 13.27 1.91
CA VAL A 526 8.01 12.21 0.92
C VAL A 526 9.22 11.29 0.81
N ASN A 527 8.99 10.02 1.13
CA ASN A 527 9.93 8.92 0.93
C ASN A 527 9.63 8.21 -0.41
N PHE A 528 10.58 8.23 -1.33
CA PHE A 528 10.47 7.57 -2.63
C PHE A 528 11.10 6.19 -2.56
N GLY A 529 10.29 5.16 -2.78
CA GLY A 529 10.71 3.76 -2.86
C GLY A 529 11.32 3.38 -4.22
N THR A 530 11.74 2.12 -4.34
CA THR A 530 12.11 1.52 -5.63
C THR A 530 10.89 1.34 -6.55
N GLY A 531 11.09 1.37 -7.86
CA GLY A 531 10.03 1.26 -8.86
C GLY A 531 9.58 2.62 -9.36
N THR A 532 8.28 2.80 -9.62
CA THR A 532 7.73 4.05 -10.18
C THR A 532 7.08 4.91 -9.09
N SER A 533 7.89 5.49 -8.22
CA SER A 533 7.45 6.42 -7.17
C SER A 533 7.50 7.88 -7.63
N SER A 534 6.46 8.67 -7.32
CA SER A 534 6.40 10.09 -7.65
C SER A 534 5.54 10.91 -6.68
N VAL A 535 5.74 12.24 -6.69
CA VAL A 535 4.85 13.22 -6.04
C VAL A 535 4.67 14.43 -6.94
N LYS A 536 3.44 14.96 -6.99
CA LYS A 536 3.09 16.21 -7.67
C LYS A 536 2.77 17.28 -6.62
N VAL A 537 3.73 18.16 -6.36
CA VAL A 537 3.63 19.19 -5.31
C VAL A 537 2.94 20.44 -5.88
N PRO A 538 1.84 20.91 -5.30
CA PRO A 538 1.17 22.14 -5.71
C PRO A 538 2.00 23.36 -5.30
N VAL A 539 2.24 24.27 -6.25
CA VAL A 539 2.95 25.54 -6.02
C VAL A 539 2.19 26.74 -6.59
N TYR A 540 2.48 27.93 -6.08
CA TYR A 540 1.95 29.19 -6.61
C TYR A 540 3.09 30.13 -7.02
N ALA A 541 3.01 30.65 -8.24
CA ALA A 541 3.98 31.62 -8.76
C ALA A 541 3.30 32.98 -8.99
N ASP A 542 3.80 34.04 -8.37
CA ASP A 542 3.23 35.40 -8.48
C ASP A 542 3.45 36.06 -9.85
N ALA A 543 4.32 35.47 -10.68
CA ALA A 543 4.63 35.90 -12.03
C ALA A 543 5.05 34.70 -12.88
N ALA A 544 4.84 34.78 -14.19
CA ALA A 544 5.38 33.77 -15.11
C ALA A 544 6.88 34.00 -15.30
N GLY A 545 7.66 32.92 -15.35
CA GLY A 545 9.09 32.99 -15.66
C GLY A 545 9.93 32.01 -14.88
N GLU A 546 11.21 32.34 -14.76
CA GLU A 546 12.21 31.49 -14.11
C GLU A 546 12.26 31.73 -12.60
N TYR A 547 12.23 30.63 -11.85
CA TYR A 547 12.37 30.58 -10.41
C TYR A 547 13.55 29.71 -10.02
N LYS A 548 14.23 30.10 -8.95
CA LYS A 548 15.09 29.24 -8.18
C LYS A 548 14.23 28.43 -7.21
N LEU A 549 14.22 27.12 -7.38
CA LEU A 549 13.56 26.15 -6.53
C LEU A 549 14.58 25.60 -5.53
N THR A 550 14.44 26.00 -4.27
CA THR A 550 15.26 25.49 -3.16
C THR A 550 14.56 24.27 -2.57
N LEU A 551 15.20 23.11 -2.63
CA LEU A 551 14.67 21.84 -2.17
C LEU A 551 15.33 21.45 -0.86
N THR A 552 14.54 21.21 0.19
CA THR A 552 15.02 20.64 1.46
C THR A 552 14.91 19.13 1.40
N TYR A 553 16.02 18.42 1.63
CA TYR A 553 16.07 16.97 1.48
C TYR A 553 17.03 16.29 2.46
N ALA A 554 16.80 15.01 2.73
CA ALA A 554 17.76 14.12 3.38
C ALA A 554 18.06 12.90 2.50
N ASN A 555 19.34 12.52 2.42
CA ASN A 555 19.77 11.29 1.77
C ASN A 555 20.78 10.58 2.67
N GLY A 556 20.28 9.93 3.71
CA GLY A 556 21.10 9.17 4.66
C GLY A 556 21.63 7.83 4.13
N SER A 557 21.59 7.62 2.81
CA SER A 557 22.15 6.43 2.17
C SER A 557 23.66 6.57 1.96
N ASN A 558 24.29 5.55 1.34
CA ASN A 558 25.72 5.54 1.04
C ASN A 558 26.06 6.01 -0.38
N ALA A 559 25.07 6.47 -1.16
CA ALA A 559 25.26 6.95 -2.52
C ALA A 559 24.31 8.10 -2.83
N ALA A 560 24.66 8.90 -3.84
CA ALA A 560 23.75 9.92 -4.35
C ALA A 560 22.49 9.26 -4.96
N ARG A 561 21.37 9.96 -4.90
CA ARG A 561 20.08 9.48 -5.44
C ARG A 561 19.51 10.53 -6.38
N SER A 562 18.93 10.10 -7.50
CA SER A 562 18.38 11.00 -8.51
C SER A 562 16.86 11.05 -8.48
N LEU A 563 16.30 12.24 -8.69
CA LEU A 563 14.89 12.42 -9.06
C LEU A 563 14.81 13.17 -10.39
N SER A 564 13.84 12.78 -11.22
CA SER A 564 13.35 13.59 -12.33
C SER A 564 12.44 14.68 -11.78
N ILE A 565 12.77 15.94 -12.04
CA ILE A 565 11.99 17.12 -11.66
C ILE A 565 11.38 17.75 -12.91
N LYS A 566 10.06 18.01 -12.88
CA LYS A 566 9.34 18.58 -14.03
C LYS A 566 8.27 19.56 -13.57
N GLY A 567 8.38 20.82 -14.00
CA GLY A 567 7.29 21.79 -13.92
C GLY A 567 6.25 21.54 -15.02
N GLU A 568 5.01 21.98 -14.81
CA GLU A 568 3.87 21.73 -15.72
C GLU A 568 4.16 22.10 -17.20
N ALA A 569 4.89 23.20 -17.43
CA ALA A 569 5.24 23.69 -18.78
C ALA A 569 6.70 23.41 -19.21
N GLY A 570 7.47 22.69 -18.38
CA GLY A 570 8.91 22.49 -18.57
C GLY A 570 9.30 21.09 -19.04
N ALA A 571 10.52 20.96 -19.58
CA ALA A 571 11.15 19.66 -19.77
C ALA A 571 11.50 19.05 -18.41
N ALA A 572 11.47 17.71 -18.33
CA ALA A 572 11.98 17.02 -17.15
C ALA A 572 13.51 17.15 -17.10
N GLN A 573 14.05 17.37 -15.91
CA GLN A 573 15.49 17.38 -15.64
C GLN A 573 15.80 16.34 -14.57
N GLU A 574 16.84 15.54 -14.77
CA GLU A 574 17.36 14.65 -13.74
C GLU A 574 18.25 15.45 -12.79
N VAL A 575 17.97 15.37 -11.49
CA VAL A 575 18.72 16.06 -10.45
C VAL A 575 19.24 15.05 -9.44
N GLU A 576 20.55 15.07 -9.24
CA GLU A 576 21.25 14.26 -8.26
C GLU A 576 21.29 14.93 -6.89
N PHE A 577 20.94 14.17 -5.86
CA PHE A 577 20.93 14.54 -4.45
C PHE A 577 22.06 13.80 -3.72
N ALA A 578 23.09 14.56 -3.32
CA ALA A 578 24.25 14.04 -2.60
C ALA A 578 23.85 13.44 -1.24
N THR A 579 24.66 12.55 -0.70
CA THR A 579 24.42 11.97 0.63
C THR A 579 24.46 13.04 1.73
N THR A 580 23.59 12.88 2.72
CA THR A 580 23.60 13.65 3.97
C THR A 580 24.24 12.83 5.08
N ALA A 581 24.54 13.47 6.22
CA ALA A 581 25.16 12.77 7.35
C ALA A 581 24.33 11.58 7.85
N ASN A 582 23.00 11.68 7.79
CA ASN A 582 22.03 10.64 8.10
C ASN A 582 20.63 11.07 7.61
N TRP A 583 19.63 10.20 7.77
CA TRP A 583 18.24 10.46 7.37
C TRP A 583 17.53 11.55 8.20
N THR A 584 18.14 11.99 9.30
CA THR A 584 17.63 13.09 10.13
C THR A 584 18.31 14.43 9.89
N THR A 585 19.26 14.47 8.94
CA THR A 585 20.02 15.67 8.60
C THR A 585 19.54 16.17 7.23
N TYR A 586 18.73 17.22 7.26
CA TYR A 586 18.21 17.86 6.05
C TYR A 586 19.13 18.98 5.59
N VAL A 587 19.38 19.05 4.28
CA VAL A 587 20.16 20.08 3.61
C VAL A 587 19.39 20.61 2.41
N THR A 588 19.86 21.71 1.81
CA THR A 588 19.18 22.35 0.67
C THR A 588 19.89 22.10 -0.66
N LYS A 589 19.12 21.97 -1.73
CA LYS A 589 19.60 21.91 -3.13
C LYS A 589 18.83 22.91 -3.99
N ASP A 590 19.53 23.79 -4.69
CA ASP A 590 18.93 24.73 -5.63
C ASP A 590 18.82 24.13 -7.03
N VAL A 591 17.68 24.34 -7.68
CA VAL A 591 17.37 23.92 -9.05
C VAL A 591 16.67 25.07 -9.78
N SER A 592 16.99 25.33 -11.05
CA SER A 592 16.20 26.30 -11.86
C SER A 592 14.94 25.63 -12.41
N ILE A 593 13.81 26.32 -12.33
CA ILE A 593 12.54 25.86 -12.91
C ILE A 593 11.76 27.03 -13.53
N THR A 594 11.03 26.76 -14.60
CA THR A 594 10.12 27.73 -15.22
C THR A 594 8.69 27.40 -14.84
N LEU A 595 7.95 28.40 -14.33
CA LEU A 595 6.56 28.26 -13.90
C LEU A 595 5.65 29.27 -14.60
N PRO A 596 4.41 28.90 -14.93
CA PRO A 596 3.39 29.85 -15.36
C PRO A 596 2.94 30.74 -14.19
N LEU A 597 2.28 31.86 -14.50
CA LEU A 597 1.63 32.69 -13.48
C LEU A 597 0.49 31.90 -12.80
N GLY A 598 0.45 31.95 -11.47
CA GLY A 598 -0.60 31.42 -10.62
C GLY A 598 -0.32 29.99 -10.13
N ALA A 599 -1.39 29.27 -9.82
CA ALA A 599 -1.34 27.89 -9.34
C ALA A 599 -0.83 26.93 -10.43
N SER A 600 0.15 26.09 -10.07
CA SER A 600 0.75 25.05 -10.92
C SER A 600 1.22 23.85 -10.06
N THR A 601 1.87 22.87 -10.68
CA THR A 601 2.46 21.72 -9.97
C THR A 601 3.90 21.47 -10.42
N ILE A 602 4.71 20.93 -9.50
CA ILE A 602 6.04 20.40 -9.78
C ILE A 602 6.02 18.91 -9.47
N THR A 603 6.36 18.09 -10.47
CA THR A 603 6.44 16.64 -10.34
C THR A 603 7.87 16.22 -10.02
N PHE A 604 8.02 15.36 -9.03
CA PHE A 604 9.26 14.67 -8.68
C PHE A 604 9.02 13.17 -8.86
N ALA A 605 9.91 12.47 -9.57
CA ALA A 605 9.78 11.05 -9.83
C ALA A 605 11.12 10.33 -9.75
N THR A 606 11.08 9.08 -9.36
CA THR A 606 12.24 8.18 -9.34
C THR A 606 12.81 7.94 -10.74
N VAL A 607 14.13 7.81 -10.83
CA VAL A 607 14.84 7.56 -12.10
C VAL A 607 15.36 6.13 -12.15
N GLY A 608 15.05 5.43 -13.24
CA GLY A 608 15.53 4.06 -13.47
C GLY A 608 15.02 3.01 -12.49
N GLY A 609 13.91 3.29 -11.78
CA GLY A 609 13.36 2.38 -10.77
C GLY A 609 14.10 2.41 -9.43
N ASN A 610 15.03 3.34 -9.24
CA ASN A 610 15.83 3.44 -8.03
C ASN A 610 15.15 4.29 -6.95
N ASP A 611 15.53 4.02 -5.70
CA ASP A 611 15.12 4.75 -4.49
C ASP A 611 15.52 6.23 -4.56
N GLY A 612 14.69 7.14 -4.02
CA GLY A 612 14.96 8.59 -4.01
C GLY A 612 15.41 9.14 -2.63
N PRO A 613 15.82 10.41 -2.53
CA PRO A 613 16.01 11.07 -1.22
C PRO A 613 14.67 11.28 -0.50
N ASN A 614 14.71 11.57 0.80
CA ASN A 614 13.54 12.12 1.51
C ASN A 614 13.39 13.58 1.10
N LEU A 615 12.29 13.93 0.44
CA LEU A 615 11.99 15.32 0.02
C LEU A 615 11.00 15.96 0.99
N ASP A 616 11.33 17.13 1.50
CA ASP A 616 10.57 17.85 2.53
C ASP A 616 9.98 19.16 1.95
N GLN A 617 10.60 20.30 2.24
CA GLN A 617 10.07 21.62 1.85
C GLN A 617 10.64 22.13 0.53
N LEU A 618 9.81 22.83 -0.23
CA LEU A 618 10.16 23.58 -1.44
C LEU A 618 10.03 25.08 -1.16
N GLU A 619 11.01 25.87 -1.59
CA GLU A 619 10.93 27.33 -1.55
C GLU A 619 11.19 27.93 -2.94
N LEU A 620 10.30 28.83 -3.39
CA LEU A 620 10.40 29.51 -4.68
C LEU A 620 10.96 30.92 -4.51
N THR A 621 12.04 31.24 -5.23
CA THR A 621 12.57 32.60 -5.37
C THR A 621 12.55 33.02 -6.83
N ALA A 622 11.87 34.12 -7.15
CA ALA A 622 11.83 34.65 -8.50
C ALA A 622 13.23 35.08 -8.98
N VAL A 623 13.60 34.72 -10.22
CA VAL A 623 14.88 35.09 -10.84
C VAL A 623 14.63 35.98 -12.06
N ASN A 624 14.15 35.40 -13.15
CA ASN A 624 13.82 36.11 -14.39
C ASN A 624 12.32 35.99 -14.63
N VAL A 625 11.54 36.79 -13.91
CA VAL A 625 10.08 36.75 -13.98
C VAL A 625 9.53 37.98 -14.71
N THR A 626 8.53 37.74 -15.55
CA THR A 626 7.76 38.83 -16.17
C THR A 626 6.61 39.18 -15.22
N LYS A 627 6.81 40.22 -14.41
CA LYS A 627 5.71 40.76 -13.58
C LYS A 627 4.71 41.49 -14.49
N PRO A 628 3.41 41.38 -14.24
CA PRO A 628 2.43 42.27 -14.87
C PRO A 628 2.78 43.74 -14.57
N ASP A 629 2.80 44.61 -15.58
CA ASP A 629 3.03 46.05 -15.39
C ASP A 629 1.92 46.65 -14.51
N THR A 630 2.33 47.34 -13.45
CA THR A 630 1.45 47.93 -12.42
C THR A 630 1.49 49.46 -12.41
N SER A 631 2.19 50.09 -13.36
CA SER A 631 2.54 51.52 -13.31
C SER A 631 1.61 52.48 -14.07
N ASP A 632 0.59 52.01 -14.79
CA ASP A 632 -0.27 52.91 -15.59
C ASP A 632 -1.41 53.54 -14.78
N THR A 633 -1.23 54.81 -14.44
CA THR A 633 -2.22 55.70 -13.83
C THR A 633 -3.37 56.00 -14.79
N THR A 634 -4.59 55.60 -14.42
CA THR A 634 -5.88 56.19 -14.81
C THR A 634 -6.09 56.52 -16.31
N THR A 635 -6.93 55.73 -16.98
CA THR A 635 -7.87 56.28 -17.96
C THR A 635 -9.25 55.73 -17.69
N ALA A 636 -10.15 56.62 -17.26
CA ALA A 636 -11.58 56.36 -17.32
C ALA A 636 -11.99 56.36 -18.80
N ILE A 637 -12.64 55.29 -19.26
CA ILE A 637 -13.42 55.25 -20.50
C ILE A 637 -14.74 54.61 -20.06
N GLY A 638 -15.83 55.35 -19.86
CA GLY A 638 -16.47 56.22 -20.85
C GLY A 638 -17.66 55.45 -21.39
N GLN A 639 -18.88 55.89 -21.05
CA GLN A 639 -20.14 55.30 -21.50
C GLN A 639 -20.10 54.98 -23.01
N LEU A 640 -20.47 53.77 -23.38
CA LEU A 640 -20.98 53.48 -24.73
C LEU A 640 -22.37 52.87 -24.57
N ALA A 641 -23.31 53.45 -25.31
CA ALA A 641 -24.74 53.29 -25.21
C ALA A 641 -25.22 51.83 -25.34
N GLU A 642 -26.25 51.51 -24.57
CA GLU A 642 -27.09 50.33 -24.67
C GLU A 642 -27.67 50.16 -26.09
N PRO A 643 -27.65 48.93 -26.64
CA PRO A 643 -28.76 48.43 -27.42
C PRO A 643 -29.49 47.35 -26.63
N ARG A 644 -30.69 47.69 -26.17
CA ARG A 644 -31.68 46.78 -25.60
C ARG A 644 -32.13 45.77 -26.66
N LEU A 645 -31.96 44.47 -26.42
CA LEU A 645 -32.68 43.39 -27.11
C LEU A 645 -32.91 42.23 -26.14
N ASP A 646 -34.16 41.78 -26.06
CA ASP A 646 -34.67 40.75 -25.15
C ASP A 646 -34.06 39.35 -25.41
N TYR A 647 -33.84 38.57 -24.35
CA TYR A 647 -33.26 37.22 -24.41
C TYR A 647 -34.15 36.14 -23.78
N THR A 648 -34.18 34.98 -24.43
CA THR A 648 -34.62 33.68 -23.86
C THR A 648 -33.50 32.65 -24.02
N GLY A 649 -32.77 32.43 -22.93
CA GLY A 649 -31.65 31.52 -22.75
C GLY A 649 -30.90 31.85 -21.46
N SER A 650 -30.24 30.89 -20.80
CA SER A 650 -29.38 31.18 -19.65
C SER A 650 -28.07 31.77 -20.14
N THR A 651 -27.85 33.06 -19.92
CA THR A 651 -26.59 33.75 -20.23
C THR A 651 -25.45 33.17 -19.37
N HIS A 652 -24.31 32.88 -19.97
CA HIS A 652 -23.08 32.48 -19.28
C HIS A 652 -22.05 33.58 -19.39
N VAL A 653 -21.56 34.09 -18.26
CA VAL A 653 -20.39 34.96 -18.22
C VAL A 653 -19.20 34.16 -17.73
N ARG A 654 -18.14 34.10 -18.53
CA ARG A 654 -16.89 33.41 -18.22
C ARG A 654 -15.78 34.43 -18.17
N LEU A 655 -14.90 34.31 -17.21
CA LEU A 655 -13.72 35.14 -17.07
C LEU A 655 -12.50 34.26 -17.26
N PHE A 656 -11.71 34.54 -18.28
CA PHE A 656 -10.44 33.88 -18.56
C PHE A 656 -9.30 34.84 -18.25
N SER A 657 -8.13 34.29 -17.96
CA SER A 657 -6.88 35.02 -18.07
C SER A 657 -6.60 35.40 -19.53
N THR A 658 -5.65 36.30 -19.75
CA THR A 658 -5.17 36.66 -21.09
C THR A 658 -4.50 35.52 -21.84
N THR A 659 -4.10 34.46 -21.15
CA THR A 659 -3.55 33.23 -21.76
C THR A 659 -4.62 32.21 -22.11
N GLY A 660 -5.91 32.53 -21.90
CA GLY A 660 -7.04 31.66 -22.24
C GLY A 660 -7.41 30.65 -21.15
N LYS A 661 -6.75 30.66 -19.98
CA LYS A 661 -7.15 29.84 -18.81
C LYS A 661 -8.42 30.39 -18.18
N LEU A 662 -9.48 29.59 -18.05
CA LEU A 662 -10.72 29.96 -17.35
C LEU A 662 -10.42 30.18 -15.86
N LEU A 663 -10.91 31.29 -15.31
CA LEU A 663 -10.69 31.70 -13.92
C LEU A 663 -11.97 31.70 -13.10
N ARG A 664 -13.07 32.15 -13.72
CA ARG A 664 -14.41 32.18 -13.12
C ARG A 664 -15.46 31.94 -14.19
N GLU A 665 -16.59 31.39 -13.81
CA GLU A 665 -17.80 31.30 -14.64
C GLU A 665 -19.02 31.58 -13.76
N SER A 666 -20.03 32.22 -14.34
CA SER A 666 -21.30 32.52 -13.70
C SER A 666 -22.43 32.32 -14.71
N THR A 667 -23.54 31.75 -14.25
CA THR A 667 -24.83 31.75 -14.95
C THR A 667 -25.57 33.04 -14.56
N GLY A 668 -25.94 33.87 -15.54
CA GLY A 668 -26.51 35.21 -15.36
C GLY A 668 -25.75 36.29 -16.13
N GLU A 669 -26.02 37.58 -15.85
CA GLU A 669 -25.44 38.73 -16.57
C GLU A 669 -24.17 39.30 -15.93
N ALA A 670 -23.78 38.80 -14.75
CA ALA A 670 -22.68 39.34 -13.97
C ALA A 670 -21.68 38.25 -13.55
N ILE A 671 -20.41 38.64 -13.39
CA ILE A 671 -19.34 37.81 -12.84
C ILE A 671 -18.55 38.63 -11.84
N SER A 672 -18.39 38.11 -10.62
CA SER A 672 -17.62 38.81 -9.59
C SER A 672 -16.14 38.81 -9.96
N THR A 673 -15.52 39.96 -9.80
CA THR A 673 -14.07 40.15 -9.95
C THR A 673 -13.36 40.30 -8.60
N ALA A 674 -14.11 40.30 -7.49
CA ALA A 674 -13.56 40.47 -6.15
C ALA A 674 -12.53 39.38 -5.82
N GLY A 675 -11.38 39.76 -5.29
CA GLY A 675 -10.31 38.81 -4.92
C GLY A 675 -9.49 38.26 -6.09
N LEU A 676 -9.81 38.58 -7.35
CA LEU A 676 -8.89 38.31 -8.44
C LEU A 676 -7.69 39.26 -8.34
N PRO A 677 -6.48 38.79 -8.70
CA PRO A 677 -5.35 39.68 -8.88
C PRO A 677 -5.71 40.83 -9.80
N ARG A 678 -5.12 41.99 -9.55
CA ARG A 678 -5.23 43.10 -10.49
C ARG A 678 -4.67 42.67 -11.83
N GLY A 679 -5.46 42.77 -12.89
CA GLY A 679 -5.06 42.19 -14.17
C GLY A 679 -6.05 42.41 -15.30
N ILE A 680 -5.58 42.11 -16.51
CA ILE A 680 -6.44 42.00 -17.68
C ILE A 680 -6.97 40.58 -17.76
N TYR A 681 -8.24 40.49 -18.06
CA TYR A 681 -8.96 39.24 -18.19
C TYR A 681 -9.72 39.26 -19.51
N ILE A 682 -10.18 38.11 -19.95
CA ILE A 682 -11.06 37.98 -21.10
C ILE A 682 -12.41 37.58 -20.53
N MET A 683 -13.37 38.50 -20.56
CA MET A 683 -14.75 38.19 -20.25
C MET A 683 -15.45 37.72 -21.51
N GLN A 684 -15.99 36.52 -21.48
CA GLN A 684 -16.82 35.95 -22.53
C GLN A 684 -18.25 35.91 -22.03
N VAL A 685 -19.17 36.49 -22.77
CA VAL A 685 -20.62 36.39 -22.52
C VAL A 685 -21.20 35.52 -23.63
N ARG A 686 -21.79 34.38 -23.26
CA ARG A 686 -22.53 33.52 -24.17
C ARG A 686 -24.00 33.59 -23.88
N ASP A 687 -24.79 33.80 -24.92
CA ASP A 687 -26.23 33.76 -24.83
C ASP A 687 -26.83 33.09 -26.07
N GLY A 688 -27.33 31.87 -25.89
CA GLY A 688 -27.73 31.00 -26.99
C GLY A 688 -26.62 30.79 -28.02
N SER A 689 -26.85 31.24 -29.25
CA SER A 689 -25.89 31.17 -30.37
C SER A 689 -24.89 32.33 -30.42
N ARG A 690 -25.01 33.33 -29.54
CA ARG A 690 -24.15 34.51 -29.54
C ARG A 690 -22.99 34.34 -28.56
N ASN A 691 -21.80 34.73 -29.02
CA ASN A 691 -20.58 34.68 -28.24
C ASN A 691 -19.89 36.05 -28.33
N MET A 692 -19.95 36.81 -27.24
CA MET A 692 -19.29 38.10 -27.12
C MET A 692 -18.06 37.95 -26.24
N GLN A 693 -16.98 38.59 -26.64
CA GLN A 693 -15.74 38.60 -25.89
C GLN A 693 -15.28 40.03 -25.68
N LYS A 694 -14.93 40.37 -24.45
CA LYS A 694 -14.44 41.69 -24.08
C LYS A 694 -13.29 41.54 -23.10
N THR A 695 -12.23 42.31 -23.26
CA THR A 695 -11.18 42.28 -22.25
C THR A 695 -11.61 43.07 -21.00
N ILE A 696 -11.62 42.31 -19.93
CA ILE A 696 -11.76 42.56 -18.53
C ILE A 696 -10.65 43.40 -17.89
N ARG A 697 -10.83 44.41 -17.04
CA ARG A 697 -9.73 44.82 -16.13
C ARG A 697 -10.23 44.83 -14.69
N VAL A 698 -9.65 43.97 -13.86
CA VAL A 698 -9.96 43.90 -12.41
C VAL A 698 -9.01 44.83 -11.66
N LYS A 699 -9.60 45.67 -10.79
CA LYS A 699 -8.93 46.71 -10.01
C LYS A 699 -8.82 46.34 -8.54
#